data_AF-A0A7V9PXP0-F1
#
_entry.id   AF-A0A7V9PXP0-F1
#
_cell.length_a   1.000
_cell.length_b   1.000
_cell.length_c   1.000
_cell.angle_alpha   90.00
_cell.angle_beta   90.00
_cell.angle_gamma   90.00
#
_symmetry.space_group_name_H-M   'P 1'
#
loop_
_entity.id
_entity.type
_entity.pdbx_description
1 polymer ?
#
loop_
_entity_poly.entity_id
_entity_poly.type
_entity_poly.pdbx_seq_one_letter_code
_entity_poly.pdbx_strand_id
1 'polypeptide(L)'
;MRTDLPAGTVTFLFTDIERSTKALEELGVESYAAALAEHRRIVRDACTERGGAEVDTQGDAFFFAFPTAPGALHASRAIVEGLSTGRLQVRIGLHTGTPLLAEEGYVGPDVHRAARIAAAGHGGQVLVSAATAALVAPVGSEPQALRLRDLGEHRFKDLAASERVFQLGEGEFPPLKSLYRTNLPVPTTAMVGRQLELAEIVELLQRDDLGLLTLSGPGGTGKTRLAIQSAAEASDSYPDGVWWVALAPLRDPALLVSSLADALQVEEQPGRPLVDSVAERLDGRRALLLLDNAEHLLPAVAHEIARLRDVAGPTILVTSRERLQLQGEHVYAVPPLADEEGVELFVTRAGALERAVHASSAVAELCSRLDNLPLALELAAARTVVFSPEQLLERLSQRLDLLKAGRDADPRQQTLRATIEWSYDLLDDREQKLFRALSVFAGGCTYESAEAVCTADPDTLQSLLDKSLLRRRTGERGPRYWMLETISELAAEKLVLEGEAQAARELHGEHFLAVARSANLDAEANGQMRHDLVIPERDNMRTALAWALENDDPEFGLELFVALENYWATSSPQEGADWGAALLDRSSNVADSLLVRGLRVKGGMERVLGDVQIAAGYWERALTLARALGEAKAVAVLENRLSDVLRLRGDLSGARALATQSLAGFRQIGFGRGEAQALASLADTARAEGDLEGALPLLREAARICEEVGFYWWQAGALARIGAVSVELGRLDDARESTRHALALSRRMRDRKGIVYELALLAEIAAKTGQDHRAGLLWGAAEAERERAPAGRWLHGAV
;
A
#
# COMPACT_ATOMS: atom_id res chain seq x y z
N MET A 1 -15.64 37.39 21.81
CA MET A 1 -16.23 36.05 21.68
C MET A 1 -17.64 36.17 21.12
N ARG A 2 -17.91 35.67 19.91
CA ARG A 2 -19.27 35.61 19.32
C ARG A 2 -20.14 34.69 20.19
N THR A 3 -21.09 35.24 20.95
CA THR A 3 -21.92 34.49 21.92
C THR A 3 -23.04 33.68 21.26
N ASP A 4 -23.17 33.77 19.93
CA ASP A 4 -24.17 33.12 19.08
C ASP A 4 -23.72 31.76 18.51
N LEU A 5 -22.45 31.40 18.63
CA LEU A 5 -21.90 30.16 18.07
C LEU A 5 -21.91 29.00 19.10
N PRO A 6 -22.33 27.78 18.72
CA PRO A 6 -22.32 26.63 19.63
C PRO A 6 -20.90 26.22 20.03
N ALA A 7 -20.72 25.72 21.25
CA ALA A 7 -19.42 25.26 21.78
C ALA A 7 -19.52 23.81 22.30
N GLY A 8 -18.38 23.15 22.45
CA GLY A 8 -18.32 21.72 22.82
C GLY A 8 -18.38 20.82 21.58
N THR A 9 -19.28 19.84 21.57
CA THR A 9 -19.52 18.99 20.39
C THR A 9 -20.38 19.73 19.38
N VAL A 10 -19.80 20.08 18.23
CA VAL A 10 -20.44 20.90 17.20
C VAL A 10 -20.46 20.16 15.88
N THR A 11 -21.59 20.23 15.15
CA THR A 11 -21.68 19.69 13.79
C THR A 11 -21.57 20.82 12.78
N PHE A 12 -20.55 20.75 11.95
CA PHE A 12 -20.30 21.68 10.86
C PHE A 12 -20.99 21.22 9.58
N LEU A 13 -21.60 22.19 8.89
CA LEU A 13 -22.18 22.04 7.57
C LEU A 13 -21.45 22.98 6.61
N PHE A 14 -20.81 22.41 5.61
CA PHE A 14 -20.26 23.14 4.47
C PHE A 14 -21.08 22.83 3.22
N THR A 15 -21.37 23.85 2.43
CA THR A 15 -22.06 23.70 1.15
C THR A 15 -21.51 24.68 0.13
N ASP A 16 -21.45 24.26 -1.13
CA ASP A 16 -21.14 25.10 -2.29
C ASP A 16 -21.93 24.60 -3.52
N ILE A 17 -22.03 25.45 -4.56
CA ILE A 17 -22.71 25.08 -5.81
C ILE A 17 -21.72 24.32 -6.69
N GLU A 18 -22.14 23.15 -7.19
CA GLU A 18 -21.31 22.42 -8.14
C GLU A 18 -21.21 23.18 -9.47
N ARG A 19 -19.97 23.43 -9.93
CA ARG A 19 -19.66 24.08 -11.22
C ARG A 19 -20.29 25.48 -11.38
N SER A 20 -20.25 26.29 -10.33
CA SER A 20 -20.82 27.65 -10.32
C SER A 20 -20.35 28.55 -11.47
N THR A 21 -19.09 28.48 -11.89
CA THR A 21 -18.57 29.20 -13.06
C THR A 21 -19.27 28.80 -14.36
N LYS A 22 -19.49 27.50 -14.57
CA LYS A 22 -20.19 26.99 -15.76
C LYS A 22 -21.67 27.36 -15.73
N ALA A 23 -22.30 27.31 -14.54
CA ALA A 23 -23.68 27.73 -14.37
C ALA A 23 -23.88 29.22 -14.69
N LEU A 24 -22.90 30.08 -14.37
CA LEU A 24 -22.90 31.50 -14.74
C LEU A 24 -22.85 31.70 -16.27
N GLU A 25 -22.00 30.93 -16.96
CA GLU A 25 -21.90 30.96 -18.43
C GLU A 25 -23.19 30.51 -19.12
N GLU A 26 -23.82 29.45 -18.61
CA GLU A 26 -25.04 28.86 -19.21
C GLU A 26 -26.31 29.67 -18.94
N LEU A 27 -26.43 30.29 -17.75
CA LEU A 27 -27.61 31.04 -17.34
C LEU A 27 -27.56 32.52 -17.73
N GLY A 28 -26.35 33.06 -17.95
CA GLY A 28 -26.13 34.49 -18.08
C GLY A 28 -26.28 35.22 -16.74
N VAL A 29 -25.67 36.41 -16.66
CA VAL A 29 -25.45 37.15 -15.41
C VAL A 29 -26.74 37.42 -14.63
N GLU A 30 -27.81 37.87 -15.29
CA GLU A 30 -29.07 38.25 -14.62
C GLU A 30 -29.84 37.04 -14.07
N SER A 31 -29.95 35.96 -14.85
CA SER A 31 -30.64 34.74 -14.41
C SER A 31 -29.83 34.00 -13.34
N TYR A 32 -28.51 34.04 -13.41
CA TYR A 32 -27.63 33.48 -12.38
C TYR A 32 -27.79 34.24 -11.06
N ALA A 33 -27.83 35.58 -11.10
CA ALA A 33 -28.03 36.40 -9.89
C ALA A 33 -29.36 36.09 -9.18
N ALA A 34 -30.45 35.92 -9.94
CA ALA A 34 -31.74 35.53 -9.38
C ALA A 34 -31.72 34.12 -8.77
N ALA A 35 -31.13 33.14 -9.47
CA ALA A 35 -30.99 31.78 -8.96
C ALA A 35 -30.11 31.72 -7.71
N LEU A 36 -29.02 32.50 -7.67
CA LEU A 36 -28.13 32.60 -6.51
C LEU A 36 -28.83 33.25 -5.30
N ALA A 37 -29.68 34.25 -5.53
CA ALA A 37 -30.46 34.89 -4.46
C ALA A 37 -31.44 33.89 -3.82
N GLU A 38 -32.14 33.10 -4.64
CA GLU A 38 -33.06 32.06 -4.16
C GLU A 38 -32.31 30.93 -3.45
N HIS A 39 -31.16 30.49 -3.98
CA HIS A 39 -30.27 29.54 -3.32
C HIS A 39 -29.88 30.01 -1.92
N ARG A 40 -29.39 31.25 -1.79
CA ARG A 40 -28.99 31.83 -0.50
C ARG A 40 -30.15 31.89 0.49
N ARG A 41 -31.37 32.19 0.01
CA ARG A 41 -32.58 32.22 0.83
C ARG A 41 -32.90 30.83 1.37
N ILE A 42 -32.95 29.82 0.50
CA ILE A 42 -33.27 28.43 0.88
C ILE A 42 -32.26 27.88 1.89
N VAL A 43 -30.96 28.09 1.65
CA VAL A 43 -29.90 27.63 2.57
C VAL A 43 -30.06 28.26 3.95
N ARG A 44 -30.23 29.59 4.02
CA ARG A 44 -30.40 30.29 5.30
C ARG A 44 -31.67 29.87 6.04
N ASP A 45 -32.79 29.79 5.34
CA ASP A 45 -34.07 29.41 5.94
C ASP A 45 -33.97 28.00 6.54
N ALA A 46 -33.47 27.03 5.76
CA ALA A 46 -33.33 25.64 6.18
C ALA A 46 -32.35 25.46 7.36
N CYS A 47 -31.22 26.17 7.37
CA CYS A 47 -30.26 26.08 8.47
C CYS A 47 -30.77 26.76 9.74
N THR A 48 -31.36 27.96 9.63
CA THR A 48 -31.81 28.75 10.78
C THR A 48 -32.99 28.09 11.49
N GLU A 49 -33.94 27.52 10.74
CA GLU A 49 -35.10 26.78 11.29
C GLU A 49 -34.67 25.56 12.14
N ARG A 50 -33.49 25.00 11.88
CA ARG A 50 -32.93 23.84 12.59
C ARG A 50 -31.85 24.22 13.61
N GLY A 51 -31.75 25.50 13.97
CA GLY A 51 -30.83 25.99 14.99
C GLY A 51 -29.36 26.06 14.55
N GLY A 52 -29.11 26.14 13.23
CA GLY A 52 -27.79 26.40 12.68
C GLY A 52 -27.41 27.88 12.77
N ALA A 53 -26.18 28.16 13.18
CA ALA A 53 -25.61 29.50 13.18
C ALA A 53 -24.67 29.69 11.98
N GLU A 54 -24.87 30.75 11.19
CA GLU A 54 -23.99 31.11 10.06
C GLU A 54 -22.64 31.60 10.61
N VAL A 55 -21.58 30.86 10.29
CA VAL A 55 -20.21 31.17 10.73
C VAL A 55 -19.54 32.09 9.72
N ASP A 56 -19.52 31.69 8.45
CA ASP A 56 -18.93 32.41 7.32
C ASP A 56 -19.65 32.10 6.00
N THR A 57 -19.57 33.02 5.05
CA THR A 57 -20.13 32.90 3.69
C THR A 57 -19.18 33.53 2.67
N GLN A 58 -18.71 32.72 1.72
CA GLN A 58 -17.76 33.12 0.68
C GLN A 58 -18.37 32.85 -0.70
N GLY A 59 -18.85 33.90 -1.37
CA GLY A 59 -19.47 33.76 -2.70
C GLY A 59 -20.77 32.96 -2.66
N ASP A 60 -20.74 31.74 -3.19
CA ASP A 60 -21.82 30.74 -3.19
C ASP A 60 -21.66 29.66 -2.11
N ALA A 61 -20.53 29.63 -1.42
CA ALA A 61 -20.26 28.69 -0.34
C ALA A 61 -20.75 29.23 1.02
N PHE A 62 -21.33 28.34 1.81
CA PHE A 62 -21.78 28.63 3.18
C PHE A 62 -21.12 27.69 4.19
N PHE A 63 -20.83 28.24 5.38
CA PHE A 63 -20.37 27.50 6.54
C PHE A 63 -21.31 27.74 7.73
N PHE A 64 -22.00 26.70 8.16
CA PHE A 64 -22.89 26.70 9.33
C PHE A 64 -22.38 25.79 10.44
N ALA A 65 -22.68 26.16 11.69
CA ALA A 65 -22.43 25.35 12.88
C ALA A 65 -23.76 25.02 13.58
N PHE A 66 -23.96 23.74 13.89
CA PHE A 66 -25.15 23.22 14.56
C PHE A 66 -24.79 22.64 15.93
N PRO A 67 -25.65 22.81 16.95
CA PRO A 67 -25.47 22.18 18.25
C PRO A 67 -25.70 20.66 18.21
N THR A 68 -26.35 20.12 17.17
CA THR A 68 -26.66 18.68 17.06
C THR A 68 -26.50 18.16 15.63
N ALA A 69 -26.05 16.91 15.50
CA ALA A 69 -25.92 16.23 14.21
C ALA A 69 -27.27 16.00 13.48
N PRO A 70 -28.36 15.59 14.15
CA PRO A 70 -29.68 15.50 13.53
C PRO A 70 -30.17 16.85 12.97
N GLY A 71 -29.92 17.96 13.66
CA GLY A 71 -30.28 19.30 13.18
C GLY A 71 -29.62 19.65 11.84
N ALA A 72 -28.32 19.39 11.74
CA ALA A 72 -27.56 19.61 10.50
C ALA A 72 -28.04 18.72 9.33
N LEU A 73 -28.37 17.45 9.61
CA LEU A 73 -28.87 16.52 8.59
C LEU A 73 -30.27 16.90 8.09
N HIS A 74 -31.18 17.29 8.99
CA HIS A 74 -32.50 17.77 8.60
C HIS A 74 -32.42 19.06 7.76
N ALA A 75 -31.54 19.99 8.13
CA ALA A 75 -31.28 21.18 7.33
C ALA A 75 -30.73 20.81 5.94
N SER A 76 -29.75 19.92 5.88
CA SER A 76 -29.15 19.46 4.61
C SER A 76 -30.18 18.85 3.68
N ARG A 77 -31.09 18.03 4.20
CA ARG A 77 -32.19 17.45 3.41
C ARG A 77 -33.14 18.53 2.90
N ALA A 78 -33.56 19.47 3.76
CA ALA A 78 -34.44 20.56 3.36
C ALA A 78 -33.80 21.45 2.27
N ILE A 79 -32.48 21.66 2.31
CA ILE A 79 -31.73 22.37 1.28
C ILE A 79 -31.83 21.62 -0.05
N VAL A 80 -31.49 20.32 -0.08
CA VAL A 80 -31.52 19.51 -1.29
C VAL A 80 -32.94 19.40 -1.86
N GLU A 81 -33.95 19.21 -1.02
CA GLU A 81 -35.36 19.17 -1.43
C GLU A 81 -35.82 20.53 -1.99
N GLY A 82 -35.49 21.63 -1.32
CA GLY A 82 -35.84 22.99 -1.75
C GLY A 82 -35.18 23.40 -3.06
N LEU A 83 -34.00 22.86 -3.37
CA LEU A 83 -33.25 23.13 -4.60
C LEU A 83 -33.47 22.08 -5.70
N SER A 84 -34.23 21.02 -5.42
CA SER A 84 -34.43 19.89 -6.34
C SER A 84 -35.03 20.28 -7.70
N THR A 85 -35.84 21.33 -7.76
CA THR A 85 -36.45 21.88 -8.99
C THR A 85 -35.71 23.08 -9.55
N GLY A 86 -34.64 23.51 -8.89
CA GLY A 86 -33.81 24.65 -9.26
C GLY A 86 -32.73 24.31 -10.29
N ARG A 87 -32.15 25.35 -10.89
CA ARG A 87 -31.06 25.23 -11.88
C ARG A 87 -29.66 25.13 -11.24
N LEU A 88 -29.57 25.29 -9.92
CA LEU A 88 -28.32 25.22 -9.16
C LEU A 88 -28.40 24.00 -8.24
N GLN A 89 -27.39 23.13 -8.33
CA GLN A 89 -27.27 21.95 -7.48
C GLN A 89 -26.13 22.18 -6.49
N VAL A 90 -26.38 21.85 -5.23
CA VAL A 90 -25.41 22.03 -4.14
C VAL A 90 -24.88 20.70 -3.68
N ARG A 91 -23.61 20.67 -3.28
CA ARG A 91 -23.04 19.55 -2.55
C ARG A 91 -22.83 19.97 -1.09
N ILE A 92 -23.13 19.07 -0.17
CA ILE A 92 -23.11 19.35 1.26
C ILE A 92 -22.22 18.34 1.98
N GLY A 93 -21.36 18.80 2.89
CA GLY A 93 -20.53 17.96 3.75
C GLY A 93 -20.75 18.27 5.22
N LEU A 94 -20.92 17.20 6.01
CA LEU A 94 -21.15 17.26 7.44
C LEU A 94 -20.03 16.57 8.23
N HIS A 95 -19.52 17.27 9.25
CA HIS A 95 -18.60 16.68 10.22
C HIS A 95 -18.89 17.16 11.65
N THR A 96 -18.75 16.26 12.62
CA THR A 96 -18.95 16.56 14.04
C THR A 96 -17.63 16.42 14.78
N GLY A 97 -17.24 17.47 15.50
CA GLY A 97 -16.00 17.52 16.25
C GLY A 97 -16.10 18.40 17.50
N THR A 98 -14.96 18.68 18.11
CA THR A 98 -14.84 19.51 19.32
C THR A 98 -13.86 20.65 19.08
N PRO A 99 -14.21 21.61 18.21
CA PRO A 99 -13.33 22.70 17.79
C PRO A 99 -13.05 23.67 18.95
N LEU A 100 -11.93 24.39 18.87
CA LEU A 100 -11.68 25.54 19.75
C LEU A 100 -12.45 26.75 19.20
N LEU A 101 -13.31 27.37 20.01
CA LEU A 101 -13.97 28.63 19.67
C LEU A 101 -13.09 29.81 20.10
N ALA A 102 -12.42 30.45 19.14
CA ALA A 102 -11.61 31.65 19.32
C ALA A 102 -12.43 32.94 19.10
N GLU A 103 -11.81 34.11 19.24
CA GLU A 103 -12.49 35.40 19.02
C GLU A 103 -12.99 35.59 17.58
N GLU A 104 -12.27 35.04 16.61
CA GLU A 104 -12.55 35.16 15.17
C GLU A 104 -13.37 33.98 14.61
N GLY A 105 -13.69 32.96 15.41
CA GLY A 105 -14.47 31.80 14.97
C GLY A 105 -13.89 30.46 15.45
N TYR A 106 -14.20 29.38 14.72
CA TYR A 106 -13.70 28.04 15.04
C TYR A 106 -12.29 27.81 14.50
N VAL A 107 -11.41 27.29 15.37
CA VAL A 107 -10.06 26.89 15.03
C VAL A 107 -9.89 25.40 15.33
N GLY A 108 -9.41 24.65 14.34
CA GLY A 108 -9.11 23.23 14.50
C GLY A 108 -9.29 22.42 13.21
N PRO A 109 -8.80 21.17 13.20
CA PRO A 109 -8.84 20.30 12.03
C PRO A 109 -10.28 19.95 11.59
N ASP A 110 -11.25 20.04 12.50
CA ASP A 110 -12.65 19.66 12.27
C ASP A 110 -13.32 20.54 11.20
N VAL A 111 -12.95 21.83 11.11
CA VAL A 111 -13.48 22.77 10.11
C VAL A 111 -13.03 22.35 8.70
N HIS A 112 -11.72 22.09 8.55
CA HIS A 112 -11.15 21.65 7.28
C HIS A 112 -11.71 20.29 6.85
N ARG A 113 -11.95 19.37 7.80
CA ARG A 113 -12.54 18.07 7.51
C ARG A 113 -13.95 18.18 6.92
N ALA A 114 -14.80 19.01 7.50
CA ALA A 114 -16.16 19.25 6.99
C ALA A 114 -16.15 19.79 5.55
N ALA A 115 -15.28 20.77 5.27
CA ALA A 115 -15.12 21.35 3.94
C ALA A 115 -14.60 20.33 2.91
N ARG A 116 -13.65 19.47 3.28
CA ARG A 116 -13.13 18.41 2.38
C ARG A 116 -14.17 17.34 2.08
N ILE A 117 -15.00 16.97 3.05
CA ILE A 117 -16.11 16.05 2.83
C ILE A 117 -17.13 16.66 1.85
N ALA A 118 -17.44 17.96 1.97
CA ALA A 118 -18.34 18.63 1.03
C ALA A 118 -17.76 18.65 -0.39
N ALA A 119 -16.48 19.02 -0.53
CA ALA A 119 -15.80 19.13 -1.82
C ALA A 119 -15.70 17.78 -2.58
N ALA A 120 -15.73 16.66 -1.88
CA ALA A 120 -15.69 15.33 -2.48
C ALA A 120 -17.01 14.92 -3.15
N GLY A 121 -18.11 15.58 -2.80
CA GLY A 121 -19.45 15.28 -3.30
C GLY A 121 -19.78 15.87 -4.66
N HIS A 122 -20.94 15.46 -5.16
CA HIS A 122 -21.56 15.93 -6.40
C HIS A 122 -22.83 16.75 -6.10
N GLY A 123 -23.33 17.53 -7.06
CA GLY A 123 -24.53 18.33 -6.89
C GLY A 123 -25.75 17.47 -6.52
N GLY A 124 -26.47 17.89 -5.48
CA GLY A 124 -27.58 17.17 -4.87
C GLY A 124 -27.16 16.15 -3.78
N GLN A 125 -25.86 15.95 -3.56
CA GLN A 125 -25.35 14.96 -2.62
C GLN A 125 -25.05 15.57 -1.24
N VAL A 126 -25.40 14.83 -0.18
CA VAL A 126 -25.04 15.15 1.21
C VAL A 126 -24.15 14.05 1.76
N LEU A 127 -22.92 14.41 2.11
CA LEU A 127 -21.90 13.52 2.65
C LEU A 127 -21.67 13.78 4.13
N VAL A 128 -21.38 12.70 4.85
CA VAL A 128 -21.41 12.67 6.31
C VAL A 128 -20.19 11.90 6.82
N SER A 129 -19.45 12.50 7.76
CA SER A 129 -18.33 11.83 8.43
C SER A 129 -18.79 10.69 9.34
N ALA A 130 -17.88 9.78 9.70
CA ALA A 130 -18.19 8.71 10.64
C ALA A 130 -18.59 9.24 12.03
N ALA A 131 -17.97 10.33 12.47
CA ALA A 131 -18.29 10.99 13.73
C ALA A 131 -19.73 11.52 13.77
N THR A 132 -20.18 12.14 12.67
CA THR A 132 -21.57 12.60 12.55
C THR A 132 -22.55 11.43 12.45
N ALA A 133 -22.22 10.39 11.68
CA ALA A 133 -23.06 9.21 11.54
C ALA A 133 -23.27 8.47 12.87
N ALA A 134 -22.25 8.38 13.71
CA ALA A 134 -22.32 7.73 15.02
C ALA A 134 -23.32 8.40 15.97
N LEU A 135 -23.54 9.71 15.83
CA LEU A 135 -24.46 10.49 16.67
C LEU A 135 -25.92 10.43 16.19
N VAL A 136 -26.19 9.73 15.09
CA VAL A 136 -27.50 9.66 14.42
C VAL A 136 -28.01 8.21 14.34
N ALA A 137 -27.20 7.23 14.80
CA ALA A 137 -27.58 5.82 14.87
C ALA A 137 -28.85 5.60 15.73
N PRO A 138 -29.69 4.61 15.40
CA PRO A 138 -31.12 4.65 15.70
C PRO A 138 -31.41 4.44 17.19
N VAL A 139 -31.58 5.54 17.93
CA VAL A 139 -32.29 5.54 19.20
C VAL A 139 -33.78 5.63 18.88
N GLY A 140 -34.47 4.49 18.89
CA GLY A 140 -35.93 4.38 19.03
C GLY A 140 -36.80 5.20 18.07
N SER A 141 -37.43 4.52 17.10
CA SER A 141 -38.68 4.96 16.46
C SER A 141 -38.71 6.36 15.80
N GLU A 142 -37.66 6.77 15.10
CA GLU A 142 -37.76 7.85 14.10
C GLU A 142 -38.01 7.29 12.68
N PRO A 143 -38.69 8.06 11.80
CA PRO A 143 -39.14 7.58 10.49
C PRO A 143 -37.96 7.24 9.55
N GLN A 144 -38.26 6.67 8.37
CA GLN A 144 -37.34 6.40 7.24
C GLN A 144 -36.48 7.60 6.73
N ALA A 145 -36.52 8.74 7.42
CA ALA A 145 -36.14 10.09 7.03
C ALA A 145 -34.63 10.42 7.04
N LEU A 146 -33.80 9.71 7.82
CA LEU A 146 -32.36 10.00 7.99
C LEU A 146 -31.46 8.80 7.67
N ARG A 147 -31.82 7.99 6.66
CA ARG A 147 -31.01 6.83 6.27
C ARG A 147 -29.64 7.25 5.77
N LEU A 148 -28.59 6.67 6.34
CA LEU A 148 -27.21 6.86 5.93
C LEU A 148 -26.71 5.61 5.19
N ARG A 149 -26.33 5.77 3.93
CA ARG A 149 -25.68 4.73 3.12
C ARG A 149 -24.17 4.83 3.29
N ASP A 150 -23.54 3.75 3.71
CA ASP A 150 -22.08 3.67 3.86
C ASP A 150 -21.41 3.61 2.47
N LEU A 151 -20.52 4.56 2.20
CA LEU A 151 -19.74 4.61 0.97
C LEU A 151 -18.33 4.01 1.14
N GLY A 152 -17.95 3.63 2.35
CA GLY A 152 -16.65 3.03 2.67
C GLY A 152 -15.61 4.06 3.12
N GLU A 153 -14.35 3.64 3.15
CA GLU A 153 -13.23 4.51 3.50
C GLU A 153 -12.72 5.29 2.30
N HIS A 154 -12.56 6.60 2.49
CA HIS A 154 -12.07 7.54 1.51
C HIS A 154 -10.93 8.36 2.11
N ARG A 155 -9.91 8.64 1.30
CA ARG A 155 -8.85 9.57 1.68
C ARG A 155 -9.07 10.89 0.95
N PHE A 156 -8.93 12.01 1.66
CA PHE A 156 -9.14 13.33 1.10
C PHE A 156 -7.84 14.15 1.14
N LYS A 157 -7.73 15.12 0.23
CA LYS A 157 -6.60 16.05 0.16
C LYS A 157 -6.38 16.73 1.52
N ASP A 158 -5.13 16.76 1.99
CA ASP A 158 -4.66 17.36 3.25
C ASP A 158 -5.23 16.75 4.55
N LEU A 159 -5.94 15.62 4.48
CA LEU A 159 -6.31 14.84 5.66
C LEU A 159 -5.34 13.67 5.86
N ALA A 160 -4.76 13.57 7.06
CA ALA A 160 -3.75 12.58 7.38
C ALA A 160 -4.27 11.13 7.49
N ALA A 161 -5.58 10.93 7.69
CA ALA A 161 -6.20 9.63 7.89
C ALA A 161 -7.33 9.39 6.87
N SER A 162 -7.60 8.13 6.55
CA SER A 162 -8.84 7.76 5.85
C SER A 162 -10.04 8.11 6.71
N GLU A 163 -11.09 8.61 6.07
CA GLU A 163 -12.38 8.92 6.66
C GLU A 163 -13.40 7.94 6.09
N ARG A 164 -14.19 7.30 6.96
CA ARG A 164 -15.34 6.53 6.50
C ARG A 164 -16.51 7.48 6.24
N VAL A 165 -17.02 7.46 5.02
CA VAL A 165 -17.98 8.45 4.54
C VAL A 165 -19.33 7.79 4.33
N PHE A 166 -20.38 8.51 4.73
CA PHE A 166 -21.76 8.10 4.53
C PHE A 166 -22.48 9.13 3.67
N GLN A 167 -23.51 8.69 2.98
CA GLN A 167 -24.41 9.53 2.21
C GLN A 167 -25.78 9.57 2.87
N LEU A 168 -26.41 10.74 2.93
CA LEU A 168 -27.81 10.85 3.31
C LEU A 168 -28.72 10.45 2.14
N GLY A 169 -29.60 9.47 2.38
CA GLY A 169 -30.57 8.97 1.40
C GLY A 169 -29.99 7.93 0.41
N GLU A 170 -30.87 7.43 -0.45
CA GLU A 170 -30.59 6.30 -1.37
C GLU A 170 -30.27 6.75 -2.81
N GLY A 171 -30.01 8.05 -3.03
CA GLY A 171 -29.67 8.56 -4.37
C GLY A 171 -28.41 7.91 -4.95
N GLU A 172 -28.37 7.74 -6.27
CA GLU A 172 -27.18 7.24 -6.98
C GLU A 172 -26.34 8.42 -7.50
N PHE A 173 -25.06 8.41 -7.16
CA PHE A 173 -24.08 9.41 -7.56
C PHE A 173 -22.82 8.71 -8.08
N PRO A 174 -21.99 9.39 -8.91
CA PRO A 174 -20.67 8.88 -9.26
C PRO A 174 -19.78 8.66 -8.02
N PRO A 175 -18.68 7.90 -8.14
CA PRO A 175 -17.70 7.76 -7.07
C PRO A 175 -17.24 9.11 -6.51
N LEU A 176 -16.96 9.16 -5.20
CA LEU A 176 -16.51 10.39 -4.55
C LEU A 176 -15.17 10.87 -5.12
N LYS A 177 -15.03 12.19 -5.26
CA LYS A 177 -13.76 12.85 -5.61
C LYS A 177 -12.81 12.76 -4.41
N SER A 178 -12.17 11.61 -4.30
CA SER A 178 -11.33 11.19 -3.18
C SER A 178 -10.13 10.40 -3.71
N LEU A 179 -9.07 10.35 -2.91
CA LEU A 179 -7.90 9.50 -3.13
C LEU A 179 -8.29 8.03 -2.86
N TYR A 180 -9.16 7.46 -3.71
CA TYR A 180 -9.69 6.09 -3.56
C TYR A 180 -8.76 5.02 -4.13
N ARG A 181 -7.80 5.41 -4.99
CA ARG A 181 -6.88 4.51 -5.71
C ARG A 181 -5.45 5.01 -5.60
N THR A 182 -4.92 5.04 -4.38
CA THR A 182 -3.54 5.44 -4.16
C THR A 182 -2.91 4.71 -2.99
N ASN A 183 -1.59 4.51 -3.08
CA ASN A 183 -0.71 4.09 -2.00
C ASN A 183 0.31 5.18 -1.62
N LEU A 184 0.06 6.46 -1.99
CA LEU A 184 0.93 7.58 -1.65
C LEU A 184 1.13 7.66 -0.12
N PRO A 185 2.37 7.87 0.37
CA PRO A 185 2.59 8.00 1.80
C PRO A 185 1.96 9.30 2.33
N VAL A 186 1.60 9.32 3.61
CA VAL A 186 1.12 10.53 4.31
C VAL A 186 2.33 11.24 4.92
N PRO A 187 2.65 12.48 4.50
CA PRO A 187 3.67 13.27 5.18
C PRO A 187 3.27 13.54 6.64
N THR A 188 4.20 13.37 7.58
CA THR A 188 3.95 13.62 9.02
C THR A 188 4.01 15.11 9.40
N THR A 189 4.53 15.95 8.51
CA THR A 189 4.68 17.39 8.69
C THR A 189 4.26 18.12 7.43
N ALA A 190 3.68 19.31 7.59
CA ALA A 190 3.33 20.16 6.47
C ALA A 190 4.58 20.55 5.67
N MET A 191 4.39 20.73 4.36
CA MET A 191 5.41 21.30 3.48
C MET A 191 5.53 22.80 3.76
N VAL A 192 6.76 23.28 3.86
CA VAL A 192 7.09 24.70 4.08
C VAL A 192 7.81 25.20 2.83
N GLY A 193 7.37 26.34 2.30
CA GLY A 193 7.79 26.86 1.00
C GLY A 193 7.36 26.00 -0.20
N ARG A 194 7.92 26.30 -1.37
CA ARG A 194 7.74 25.58 -2.65
C ARG A 194 6.39 25.71 -3.32
N GLN A 195 5.65 26.77 -3.04
CA GLN A 195 4.33 26.98 -3.64
C GLN A 195 4.43 27.16 -5.16
N LEU A 196 5.51 27.80 -5.64
CA LEU A 196 5.76 27.99 -7.06
C LEU A 196 6.07 26.66 -7.75
N GLU A 197 7.05 25.90 -7.25
CA GLU A 197 7.44 24.61 -7.86
C GLU A 197 6.32 23.59 -7.80
N LEU A 198 5.54 23.60 -6.71
CA LEU A 198 4.36 22.75 -6.60
C LEU A 198 3.31 23.09 -7.66
N ALA A 199 3.02 24.38 -7.86
CA ALA A 199 2.07 24.82 -8.88
C ALA A 199 2.55 24.46 -10.30
N GLU A 200 3.83 24.69 -10.60
CA GLU A 200 4.44 24.34 -11.89
C GLU A 200 4.39 22.84 -12.17
N ILE A 201 4.74 22.00 -11.20
CA ILE A 201 4.71 20.54 -11.36
C ILE A 201 3.28 20.04 -11.48
N VAL A 202 2.33 20.56 -10.71
CA VAL A 202 0.92 20.20 -10.82
C VAL A 202 0.37 20.59 -12.19
N GLU A 203 0.71 21.78 -12.71
CA GLU A 203 0.34 22.21 -14.05
C GLU A 203 0.91 21.26 -15.11
N LEU A 204 2.19 20.87 -14.99
CA LEU A 204 2.80 19.87 -15.88
C LEU A 204 2.03 18.53 -15.82
N LEU A 205 1.74 18.02 -14.61
CA LEU A 205 1.01 16.77 -14.41
C LEU A 205 -0.43 16.82 -14.91
N GLN A 206 -1.02 17.99 -15.11
CA GLN A 206 -2.38 18.14 -15.66
C GLN A 206 -2.41 18.11 -17.20
N ARG A 207 -1.26 18.20 -17.87
CA ARG A 207 -1.17 18.19 -19.33
C ARG A 207 -1.43 16.80 -19.89
N ASP A 208 -2.32 16.71 -20.87
CA ASP A 208 -2.64 15.44 -21.55
C ASP A 208 -1.49 14.90 -22.43
N ASP A 209 -0.51 15.74 -22.79
CA ASP A 209 0.65 15.35 -23.60
C ASP A 209 1.88 14.93 -22.76
N LEU A 210 1.79 14.97 -21.42
CA LEU A 210 2.89 14.60 -20.54
C LEU A 210 2.92 13.08 -20.28
N GLY A 211 3.87 12.40 -20.94
CA GLY A 211 4.11 10.97 -20.70
C GLY A 211 5.16 10.66 -19.63
N LEU A 212 6.19 11.50 -19.49
CA LEU A 212 7.30 11.28 -18.56
C LEU A 212 7.82 12.61 -17.99
N LEU A 213 7.79 12.73 -16.67
CA LEU A 213 8.34 13.85 -15.91
C LEU A 213 9.40 13.33 -14.93
N THR A 214 10.60 13.88 -14.99
CA THR A 214 11.69 13.56 -14.07
C THR A 214 12.04 14.78 -13.22
N LEU A 215 11.78 14.69 -11.92
CA LEU A 215 12.29 15.65 -10.94
C LEU A 215 13.75 15.31 -10.67
N SER A 216 14.64 16.18 -11.15
CA SER A 216 16.09 16.02 -11.02
C SER A 216 16.67 16.97 -9.99
N GLY A 217 17.75 16.56 -9.32
CA GLY A 217 18.49 17.44 -8.42
C GLY A 217 19.30 16.68 -7.36
N PRO A 218 20.22 17.35 -6.66
CA PRO A 218 21.06 16.73 -5.62
C PRO A 218 20.26 16.02 -4.52
N GLY A 219 20.95 15.18 -3.74
CA GLY A 219 20.40 14.61 -2.51
C GLY A 219 19.95 15.72 -1.54
N GLY A 220 18.88 15.47 -0.78
CA GLY A 220 18.40 16.41 0.26
C GLY A 220 17.66 17.66 -0.22
N THR A 221 17.45 17.87 -1.53
CA THR A 221 16.67 19.00 -2.08
C THR A 221 15.15 18.90 -1.86
N GLY A 222 14.65 17.73 -1.44
CA GLY A 222 13.24 17.51 -1.17
C GLY A 222 12.42 16.93 -2.33
N LYS A 223 13.07 16.40 -3.39
CA LYS A 223 12.40 15.82 -4.58
C LYS A 223 11.27 14.85 -4.24
N THR A 224 11.52 13.90 -3.34
CA THR A 224 10.53 12.92 -2.89
C THR A 224 9.30 13.59 -2.28
N ARG A 225 9.49 14.55 -1.37
CA ARG A 225 8.38 15.28 -0.72
C ARG A 225 7.59 16.10 -1.74
N LEU A 226 8.29 16.78 -2.65
CA LEU A 226 7.67 17.58 -3.72
C LEU A 226 6.89 16.70 -4.70
N ALA A 227 7.43 15.53 -5.07
CA ALA A 227 6.76 14.56 -5.95
C ALA A 227 5.50 13.96 -5.32
N ILE A 228 5.57 13.56 -4.04
CA ILE A 228 4.41 13.02 -3.32
C ILE A 228 3.32 14.09 -3.18
N GLN A 229 3.70 15.32 -2.83
CA GLN A 229 2.74 16.42 -2.70
C GLN A 229 2.11 16.75 -4.05
N SER A 230 2.90 16.96 -5.10
CA SER A 230 2.38 17.25 -6.45
C SER A 230 1.51 16.12 -7.00
N ALA A 231 1.87 14.86 -6.78
CA ALA A 231 1.05 13.70 -7.16
C ALA A 231 -0.28 13.65 -6.39
N ALA A 232 -0.27 14.00 -5.10
CA ALA A 232 -1.49 14.12 -4.30
C ALA A 232 -2.37 15.29 -4.74
N GLU A 233 -1.78 16.41 -5.17
CA GLU A 233 -2.52 17.57 -5.64
C GLU A 233 -3.08 17.41 -7.06
N ALA A 234 -2.38 16.66 -7.90
CA ALA A 234 -2.82 16.35 -9.27
C ALA A 234 -3.78 15.16 -9.33
N SER A 235 -4.11 14.50 -8.20
CA SER A 235 -4.84 13.23 -8.19
C SER A 235 -6.19 13.26 -8.91
N ASP A 236 -6.88 14.40 -8.89
CA ASP A 236 -8.17 14.58 -9.56
C ASP A 236 -8.07 14.44 -11.09
N SER A 237 -6.87 14.60 -11.64
CA SER A 237 -6.59 14.39 -13.06
C SER A 237 -6.33 12.92 -13.41
N TYR A 238 -6.21 12.03 -12.41
CA TYR A 238 -5.87 10.62 -12.59
C TYR A 238 -6.94 9.70 -12.00
N PRO A 239 -8.12 9.57 -12.65
CA PRO A 239 -9.23 8.78 -12.13
C PRO A 239 -8.91 7.28 -11.99
N ASP A 240 -7.91 6.78 -12.72
CA ASP A 240 -7.47 5.39 -12.64
C ASP A 240 -6.40 5.13 -11.56
N GLY A 241 -6.01 6.18 -10.83
CA GLY A 241 -5.22 6.08 -9.60
C GLY A 241 -3.84 6.72 -9.68
N VAL A 242 -3.25 6.90 -8.51
CA VAL A 242 -1.90 7.45 -8.30
C VAL A 242 -1.08 6.46 -7.50
N TRP A 243 -0.04 5.89 -8.09
CA TRP A 243 0.69 4.75 -7.55
C TRP A 243 2.16 5.11 -7.31
N TRP A 244 2.58 5.02 -6.07
CA TRP A 244 3.94 5.24 -5.61
C TRP A 244 4.71 3.92 -5.52
N VAL A 245 5.91 3.91 -6.07
CA VAL A 245 6.86 2.81 -5.96
C VAL A 245 8.17 3.39 -5.43
N ALA A 246 8.52 3.04 -4.19
CA ALA A 246 9.78 3.40 -3.60
C ALA A 246 10.89 2.47 -4.12
N LEU A 247 11.84 3.02 -4.87
CA LEU A 247 12.95 2.23 -5.43
C LEU A 247 14.15 2.14 -4.50
N ALA A 248 14.30 3.08 -3.56
CA ALA A 248 15.41 3.11 -2.59
C ALA A 248 15.72 1.77 -1.87
N PRO A 249 14.75 0.91 -1.52
CA PRO A 249 15.05 -0.38 -0.90
C PRO A 249 15.59 -1.45 -1.88
N LEU A 250 15.45 -1.24 -3.19
CA LEU A 250 15.82 -2.23 -4.19
C LEU A 250 17.33 -2.18 -4.48
N ARG A 251 17.96 -3.34 -4.57
CA ARG A 251 19.37 -3.46 -5.01
C ARG A 251 19.50 -4.10 -6.37
N ASP A 252 18.61 -5.03 -6.68
CA ASP A 252 18.56 -5.74 -7.96
C ASP A 252 17.49 -5.08 -8.86
N PRO A 253 17.88 -4.54 -10.04
CA PRO A 253 16.92 -4.00 -10.98
C PRO A 253 15.86 -4.98 -11.49
N ALA A 254 16.11 -6.29 -11.42
CA ALA A 254 15.12 -7.31 -11.81
C ALA A 254 13.84 -7.23 -10.96
N LEU A 255 13.91 -6.67 -9.74
CA LEU A 255 12.79 -6.52 -8.81
C LEU A 255 11.90 -5.29 -9.10
N LEU A 256 12.25 -4.48 -10.11
CA LEU A 256 11.47 -3.29 -10.46
C LEU A 256 10.06 -3.67 -10.92
N VAL A 257 9.95 -4.64 -11.82
CA VAL A 257 8.68 -5.03 -12.42
C VAL A 257 7.75 -5.67 -11.38
N SER A 258 8.29 -6.50 -10.48
CA SER A 258 7.49 -7.06 -9.38
C SER A 258 7.03 -5.97 -8.41
N SER A 259 7.87 -4.97 -8.12
CA SER A 259 7.49 -3.83 -7.28
C SER A 259 6.42 -2.94 -7.91
N LEU A 260 6.45 -2.77 -9.24
CA LEU A 260 5.39 -2.10 -10.00
C LEU A 260 4.09 -2.90 -9.97
N ALA A 261 4.17 -4.21 -10.19
CA ALA A 261 3.02 -5.11 -10.15
C ALA A 261 2.37 -5.09 -8.76
N ASP A 262 3.14 -5.19 -7.69
CA ASP A 262 2.68 -5.06 -6.30
C ASP A 262 1.93 -3.74 -6.07
N ALA A 263 2.51 -2.62 -6.49
CA ALA A 263 1.91 -1.30 -6.32
C ALA A 263 0.58 -1.16 -7.06
N LEU A 264 0.50 -1.72 -8.26
CA LEU A 264 -0.70 -1.73 -9.11
C LEU A 264 -1.66 -2.89 -8.83
N GLN A 265 -1.29 -3.77 -7.89
CA GLN A 265 -1.98 -5.01 -7.56
C GLN A 265 -2.17 -5.92 -8.79
N VAL A 266 -1.22 -5.88 -9.73
CA VAL A 266 -1.18 -6.76 -10.90
C VAL A 266 -0.67 -8.12 -10.48
N GLU A 267 -1.36 -9.15 -10.95
CA GLU A 267 -0.93 -10.51 -10.69
C GLU A 267 -0.12 -11.07 -11.84
N GLU A 268 0.82 -11.91 -11.46
CA GLU A 268 1.60 -12.71 -12.40
C GLU A 268 0.70 -13.75 -13.08
N GLN A 269 0.77 -13.77 -14.42
CA GLN A 269 0.01 -14.71 -15.24
C GLN A 269 0.95 -15.80 -15.77
N PRO A 270 0.58 -17.09 -15.65
CA PRO A 270 1.39 -18.18 -16.18
C PRO A 270 1.73 -17.99 -17.67
N GLY A 271 3.00 -18.18 -18.03
CA GLY A 271 3.48 -18.08 -19.41
C GLY A 271 3.44 -16.69 -20.04
N ARG A 272 3.22 -15.63 -19.26
CA ARG A 272 3.23 -14.24 -19.74
C ARG A 272 4.20 -13.38 -18.92
N PRO A 273 5.07 -12.58 -19.56
CA PRO A 273 5.95 -11.65 -18.85
C PRO A 273 5.15 -10.67 -17.97
N LEU A 274 5.53 -10.52 -16.69
CA LEU A 274 4.81 -9.70 -15.72
C LEU A 274 4.63 -8.24 -16.17
N VAL A 275 5.67 -7.69 -16.77
CA VAL A 275 5.66 -6.35 -17.37
C VAL A 275 4.57 -6.16 -18.43
N ASP A 276 4.22 -7.19 -19.19
CA ASP A 276 3.13 -7.10 -20.18
C ASP A 276 1.75 -7.06 -19.50
N SER A 277 1.63 -7.69 -18.33
CA SER A 277 0.44 -7.58 -17.48
C SER A 277 0.35 -6.20 -16.81
N VAL A 278 1.48 -5.62 -16.42
CA VAL A 278 1.56 -4.24 -15.92
C VAL A 278 1.17 -3.26 -17.02
N ALA A 279 1.69 -3.44 -18.23
CA ALA A 279 1.36 -2.64 -19.41
C ALA A 279 -0.15 -2.69 -19.71
N GLU A 280 -0.76 -3.90 -19.78
CA GLU A 280 -2.20 -4.05 -19.97
C GLU A 280 -3.04 -3.41 -18.84
N ARG A 281 -2.53 -3.45 -17.60
CA ARG A 281 -3.21 -2.81 -16.47
C ARG A 281 -3.30 -1.29 -16.61
N LEU A 282 -2.37 -0.69 -17.34
CA LEU A 282 -2.26 0.76 -17.55
C LEU A 282 -2.82 1.20 -18.90
N ASP A 283 -2.93 0.29 -19.87
CA ASP A 283 -3.37 0.62 -21.22
C ASP A 283 -4.79 1.19 -21.24
N GLY A 284 -4.94 2.35 -21.90
CA GLY A 284 -6.16 3.14 -21.97
C GLY A 284 -6.58 3.82 -20.66
N ARG A 285 -5.78 3.74 -19.59
CA ARG A 285 -6.11 4.27 -18.26
C ARG A 285 -5.30 5.50 -17.91
N ARG A 286 -5.98 6.53 -17.39
CA ARG A 286 -5.35 7.78 -16.96
C ARG A 286 -4.86 7.63 -15.51
N ALA A 287 -3.69 7.01 -15.36
CA ALA A 287 -3.04 6.75 -14.08
C ALA A 287 -1.69 7.48 -13.97
N LEU A 288 -1.29 7.84 -12.75
CA LEU A 288 0.02 8.42 -12.44
C LEU A 288 0.89 7.38 -11.72
N LEU A 289 2.07 7.09 -12.27
CA LEU A 289 3.09 6.26 -11.63
C LEU A 289 4.21 7.14 -11.09
N LEU A 290 4.40 7.19 -9.77
CA LEU A 290 5.51 7.86 -9.11
C LEU A 290 6.61 6.85 -8.75
N LEU A 291 7.73 6.88 -9.47
CA LEU A 291 8.92 6.08 -9.20
C LEU A 291 9.94 6.93 -8.44
N ASP A 292 10.09 6.65 -7.15
CA ASP A 292 10.91 7.47 -6.27
C ASP A 292 12.31 6.87 -6.10
N ASN A 293 13.34 7.70 -6.30
CA ASN A 293 14.75 7.41 -6.07
C ASN A 293 15.39 6.44 -7.08
N ALA A 294 15.30 6.76 -8.38
CA ALA A 294 15.67 5.85 -9.46
C ALA A 294 17.19 5.75 -9.76
N GLU A 295 18.02 6.68 -9.26
CA GLU A 295 19.42 6.84 -9.68
C GLU A 295 20.29 5.58 -9.55
N HIS A 296 20.13 4.81 -8.47
CA HIS A 296 20.97 3.65 -8.17
C HIS A 296 20.64 2.42 -9.03
N LEU A 297 19.51 2.43 -9.75
CA LEU A 297 19.08 1.34 -10.64
C LEU A 297 19.19 1.72 -12.12
N LEU A 298 19.78 2.86 -12.45
CA LEU A 298 20.04 3.20 -13.85
C LEU A 298 21.19 2.35 -14.41
N PRO A 299 21.11 1.91 -15.68
CA PRO A 299 20.12 2.29 -16.70
C PRO A 299 18.85 1.40 -16.74
N ALA A 300 18.74 0.37 -15.91
CA ALA A 300 17.67 -0.63 -16.00
C ALA A 300 16.25 -0.04 -15.78
N VAL A 301 16.08 0.90 -14.86
CA VAL A 301 14.80 1.62 -14.69
C VAL A 301 14.39 2.35 -15.97
N ALA A 302 15.33 2.99 -16.67
CA ALA A 302 15.02 3.68 -17.91
C ALA A 302 14.56 2.70 -19.01
N HIS A 303 15.12 1.49 -19.05
CA HIS A 303 14.71 0.45 -19.98
C HIS A 303 13.24 0.03 -19.77
N GLU A 304 12.83 -0.25 -18.54
CA GLU A 304 11.44 -0.66 -18.26
C GLU A 304 10.45 0.49 -18.42
N ILE A 305 10.81 1.72 -18.03
CA ILE A 305 9.99 2.91 -18.28
C ILE A 305 9.74 3.09 -19.78
N ALA A 306 10.75 2.87 -20.63
CA ALA A 306 10.57 2.98 -22.07
C ALA A 306 9.47 2.04 -22.58
N ARG A 307 9.41 0.80 -22.06
CA ARG A 307 8.38 -0.19 -22.42
C ARG A 307 7.00 0.18 -21.90
N LEU A 308 6.90 0.73 -20.69
CA LEU A 308 5.64 1.21 -20.12
C LEU A 308 5.11 2.49 -20.79
N ARG A 309 5.94 3.20 -21.55
CA ARG A 309 5.52 4.37 -22.33
C ARG A 309 4.96 4.02 -23.70
N ASP A 310 5.15 2.79 -24.16
CA ASP A 310 4.56 2.31 -25.41
C ASP A 310 3.06 2.01 -25.26
N VAL A 311 2.52 1.96 -24.03
CA VAL A 311 1.07 1.86 -23.78
C VAL A 311 0.40 3.24 -23.69
N ALA A 312 -0.87 3.32 -24.07
CA ALA A 312 -1.61 4.56 -23.99
C ALA A 312 -2.08 4.81 -22.55
N GLY A 313 -1.86 6.01 -22.01
CA GLY A 313 -2.56 6.47 -20.81
C GLY A 313 -1.75 6.80 -19.54
N PRO A 314 -0.65 6.11 -19.18
CA PRO A 314 0.02 6.42 -17.93
C PRO A 314 0.94 7.65 -18.06
N THR A 315 0.88 8.53 -17.06
CA THR A 315 1.93 9.54 -16.83
C THR A 315 2.91 8.97 -15.82
N ILE A 316 4.21 9.03 -16.13
CA ILE A 316 5.26 8.53 -15.23
C ILE A 316 6.00 9.74 -14.63
N LEU A 317 5.97 9.86 -13.31
CA LEU A 317 6.75 10.81 -12.54
C LEU A 317 7.91 10.08 -11.88
N VAL A 318 9.14 10.57 -12.07
CA VAL A 318 10.35 9.96 -11.52
C VAL A 318 11.11 10.96 -10.67
N THR A 319 11.60 10.57 -9.50
CA THR A 319 12.61 11.35 -8.78
C THR A 319 13.97 10.70 -8.97
N SER A 320 14.97 11.50 -9.36
CA SER A 320 16.34 11.00 -9.53
C SER A 320 17.39 12.10 -9.33
N ARG A 321 18.64 11.72 -9.06
CA ARG A 321 19.80 12.64 -9.08
C ARG A 321 20.18 13.07 -10.50
N GLU A 322 19.92 12.22 -11.50
CA GLU A 322 20.24 12.48 -12.90
C GLU A 322 19.05 12.17 -13.83
N ARG A 323 19.15 12.60 -15.09
CA ARG A 323 18.11 12.34 -16.10
C ARG A 323 18.16 10.89 -16.60
N LEU A 324 17.02 10.34 -17.00
CA LEU A 324 16.89 8.98 -17.53
C LEU A 324 17.43 8.84 -18.97
N GLN A 325 17.58 9.96 -19.69
CA GLN A 325 18.04 10.01 -21.07
C GLN A 325 17.05 9.35 -22.06
N LEU A 326 15.75 9.46 -21.79
CA LEU A 326 14.68 8.90 -22.62
C LEU A 326 14.10 9.96 -23.58
N GLN A 327 13.64 9.54 -24.75
CA GLN A 327 12.96 10.43 -25.70
C GLN A 327 11.61 10.88 -25.16
N GLY A 328 11.32 12.18 -25.16
CA GLY A 328 10.09 12.74 -24.57
C GLY A 328 10.10 12.80 -23.04
N GLU A 329 11.26 12.64 -22.40
CA GLU A 329 11.48 12.96 -20.99
C GLU A 329 11.41 14.47 -20.76
N HIS A 330 10.48 14.92 -19.92
CA HIS A 330 10.47 16.29 -19.41
C HIS A 330 11.26 16.33 -18.10
N VAL A 331 12.35 17.09 -18.04
CA VAL A 331 13.18 17.20 -16.84
C VAL A 331 12.85 18.50 -16.11
N TYR A 332 12.37 18.39 -14.88
CA TYR A 332 12.21 19.52 -13.96
C TYR A 332 13.38 19.52 -12.97
N ALA A 333 14.26 20.50 -13.08
CA ALA A 333 15.38 20.66 -12.16
C ALA A 333 14.87 21.31 -10.87
N VAL A 334 14.79 20.55 -9.78
CA VAL A 334 14.32 21.05 -8.48
C VAL A 334 15.39 21.97 -7.89
N PRO A 335 15.14 23.29 -7.78
CA PRO A 335 16.13 24.21 -7.22
C PRO A 335 16.27 23.96 -5.71
N PRO A 336 17.28 24.51 -5.02
CA PRO A 336 17.22 24.69 -3.56
C PRO A 336 16.05 25.59 -3.13
N LEU A 337 15.77 25.69 -1.83
CA LEU A 337 14.77 26.65 -1.34
C LEU A 337 15.24 28.08 -1.62
N ALA A 338 14.29 28.98 -1.87
CA ALA A 338 14.60 30.41 -1.86
C ALA A 338 15.08 30.82 -0.46
N ASP A 339 15.87 31.89 -0.36
CA ASP A 339 16.49 32.29 0.92
C ASP A 339 15.44 32.50 2.03
N GLU A 340 14.33 33.16 1.71
CA GLU A 340 13.22 33.41 2.64
C GLU A 340 12.55 32.09 3.08
N GLU A 341 12.32 31.16 2.15
CA GLU A 341 11.72 29.85 2.44
C GLU A 341 12.67 28.95 3.24
N GLY A 342 13.98 29.07 3.02
CA GLY A 342 15.01 28.37 3.79
C GLY A 342 15.00 28.82 5.25
N VAL A 343 14.93 30.13 5.48
CA VAL A 343 14.79 30.72 6.82
C VAL A 343 13.46 30.30 7.45
N GLU A 344 12.36 30.34 6.70
CA GLU A 344 11.05 29.90 7.16
C GLU A 344 11.09 28.44 7.63
N LEU A 345 11.60 27.52 6.79
CA LEU A 345 11.74 26.11 7.14
C LEU A 345 12.59 25.92 8.41
N PHE A 346 13.73 26.60 8.50
CA PHE A 346 14.60 26.50 9.67
C PHE A 346 13.88 26.95 10.95
N VAL A 347 13.21 28.11 10.91
CA VAL A 347 12.46 28.66 12.04
C VAL A 347 11.29 27.76 12.42
N THR A 348 10.51 27.28 11.45
CA THR A 348 9.40 26.35 11.69
C THR A 348 9.88 25.06 12.34
N ARG A 349 11.01 24.50 11.90
CA ARG A 349 11.57 23.25 12.44
C ARG A 349 12.17 23.44 13.83
N ALA A 350 12.86 24.55 14.08
CA ALA A 350 13.34 24.90 15.42
C ALA A 350 12.18 25.16 16.39
N GLY A 351 11.11 25.82 15.93
CA GLY A 351 9.91 26.10 16.71
C GLY A 351 9.13 24.84 17.11
N ALA A 352 9.13 23.81 16.27
CA ALA A 352 8.53 22.51 16.59
C ALA A 352 9.23 21.78 17.76
N LEU A 353 10.44 22.21 18.13
CA LEU A 353 11.21 21.71 19.28
C LEU A 353 11.06 22.63 20.51
N GLU A 354 9.97 23.40 20.56
CA GLU A 354 9.66 24.38 21.63
C GLU A 354 10.73 25.46 21.84
N ARG A 355 11.56 25.72 20.81
CA ARG A 355 12.57 26.77 20.83
C ARG A 355 12.11 28.00 20.04
N ALA A 356 12.00 29.14 20.72
CA ALA A 356 11.78 30.42 20.07
C ALA A 356 13.05 30.87 19.32
N VAL A 357 13.17 30.44 18.07
CA VAL A 357 14.14 30.97 17.11
C VAL A 357 13.39 31.91 16.17
N HIS A 358 13.95 33.09 15.93
CA HIS A 358 13.39 34.08 15.02
C HIS A 358 14.30 34.26 13.82
N ALA A 359 13.73 34.73 12.71
CA ALA A 359 14.50 35.14 11.56
C ALA A 359 15.53 36.21 11.97
N SER A 360 16.79 35.98 11.62
CA SER A 360 17.91 36.88 11.91
C SER A 360 18.95 36.79 10.80
N SER A 361 19.90 37.74 10.75
CA SER A 361 21.00 37.68 9.80
C SER A 361 21.86 36.42 9.97
N ALA A 362 22.06 35.96 11.21
CA ALA A 362 22.78 34.73 11.49
C ALA A 362 22.05 33.48 10.96
N VAL A 363 20.72 33.44 11.08
CA VAL A 363 19.91 32.35 10.50
C VAL A 363 19.96 32.39 8.97
N ALA A 364 19.84 33.55 8.35
CA ALA A 364 19.94 33.69 6.90
C ALA A 364 21.32 33.26 6.37
N GLU A 365 22.41 33.68 7.04
CA GLU A 365 23.77 33.26 6.68
C GLU A 365 23.98 31.76 6.88
N LEU A 366 23.47 31.19 7.96
CA LEU A 366 23.49 29.74 8.21
C LEU A 366 22.76 28.97 7.11
N CYS A 367 21.56 29.43 6.70
CA CYS A 367 20.79 28.79 5.64
C CYS A 367 21.52 28.83 4.31
N SER A 368 22.10 29.99 3.96
CA SER A 368 22.92 30.16 2.76
C SER A 368 24.15 29.26 2.75
N ARG A 369 24.86 29.12 3.89
CA ARG A 369 26.00 28.19 4.03
C ARG A 369 25.62 26.73 3.85
N LEU A 370 24.37 26.39 4.16
CA LEU A 370 23.76 25.07 3.97
C LEU A 370 23.17 24.86 2.57
N ASP A 371 23.52 25.75 1.62
CA ASP A 371 23.04 25.76 0.24
C ASP A 371 21.50 25.76 0.12
N ASN A 372 20.80 26.22 1.17
CA ASN A 372 19.33 26.15 1.32
C ASN A 372 18.74 24.76 1.02
N LEU A 373 19.48 23.69 1.35
CA LEU A 373 19.02 22.31 1.20
C LEU A 373 18.07 21.93 2.36
N PRO A 374 16.79 21.59 2.09
CA PRO A 374 15.82 21.29 3.14
C PRO A 374 16.31 20.29 4.19
N LEU A 375 16.97 19.20 3.78
CA LEU A 375 17.48 18.21 4.72
C LEU A 375 18.61 18.76 5.60
N ALA A 376 19.53 19.54 5.04
CA ALA A 376 20.62 20.14 5.80
C ALA A 376 20.09 21.17 6.81
N LEU A 377 19.09 21.96 6.41
CA LEU A 377 18.39 22.89 7.28
C LEU A 377 17.66 22.18 8.41
N GLU A 378 16.95 21.08 8.13
CA GLU A 378 16.27 20.27 9.15
C GLU A 378 17.27 19.68 10.17
N LEU A 379 18.41 19.16 9.71
CA LEU A 379 19.47 18.64 10.58
C LEU A 379 20.11 19.72 11.45
N ALA A 380 20.35 20.92 10.88
CA ALA A 380 20.88 22.05 11.64
C ALA A 380 19.86 22.60 12.64
N ALA A 381 18.59 22.73 12.25
CA ALA A 381 17.51 23.17 13.12
C ALA A 381 17.33 22.23 14.32
N ALA A 382 17.50 20.92 14.14
CA ALA A 382 17.46 19.96 15.24
C ALA A 382 18.54 20.22 16.33
N ARG A 383 19.60 20.99 16.01
CA ARG A 383 20.67 21.34 16.95
C ARG A 383 20.44 22.63 17.71
N THR A 384 19.35 23.35 17.47
CA THR A 384 19.00 24.57 18.22
C THR A 384 18.63 24.30 19.68
N VAL A 385 18.43 23.03 20.04
CA VAL A 385 18.26 22.58 21.43
C VAL A 385 19.54 22.82 22.25
N VAL A 386 20.71 22.68 21.63
CA VAL A 386 22.01 22.76 22.30
C VAL A 386 22.78 24.03 21.96
N PHE A 387 22.65 24.52 20.72
CA PHE A 387 23.42 25.66 20.21
C PHE A 387 22.51 26.79 19.76
N SER A 388 22.95 28.04 19.95
CA SER A 388 22.29 29.19 19.31
C SER A 388 22.56 29.21 17.79
N PRO A 389 21.74 29.90 16.97
CA PRO A 389 22.01 30.04 15.53
C PRO A 389 23.42 30.56 15.20
N GLU A 390 23.93 31.50 15.99
CA GLU A 390 25.28 32.07 15.82
C GLU A 390 26.36 31.02 16.09
N GLN A 391 26.16 30.23 17.15
CA GLN A 391 27.03 29.11 17.52
C GLN A 391 27.02 27.97 16.51
N LEU A 392 25.88 27.73 15.84
CA LEU A 392 25.76 26.78 14.74
C LEU A 392 26.53 27.28 13.52
N LEU A 393 26.33 28.55 13.14
CA LEU A 393 27.02 29.18 12.01
C LEU A 393 28.54 29.09 12.16
N GLU A 394 29.08 29.43 13.33
CA GLU A 394 30.52 29.36 13.59
C GLU A 394 31.08 27.94 13.42
N ARG A 395 30.44 26.95 14.07
CA ARG A 395 30.93 25.55 14.09
C ARG A 395 30.79 24.86 12.74
N LEU A 396 29.66 25.07 12.07
CA LEU A 396 29.37 24.41 10.80
C LEU A 396 30.20 25.00 9.66
N SER A 397 30.40 26.32 9.66
CA SER A 397 31.23 26.99 8.64
C SER A 397 32.66 26.44 8.62
N GLN A 398 33.28 26.27 9.79
CA GLN A 398 34.64 25.71 9.89
C GLN A 398 34.74 24.32 9.26
N ARG A 399 33.74 23.45 9.45
CA ARG A 399 33.72 22.12 8.83
C ARG A 399 33.48 22.15 7.33
N LEU A 400 32.53 22.96 6.87
CA LEU A 400 32.23 23.09 5.45
C LEU A 400 33.46 23.60 4.68
N ASP A 401 34.21 24.54 5.26
CA ASP A 401 35.41 25.10 4.66
C ASP A 401 36.56 24.07 4.57
N LEU A 402 36.63 23.10 5.50
CA LEU A 402 37.59 21.99 5.44
C LEU A 402 37.26 20.97 4.34
N LEU A 403 35.97 20.74 4.06
CA LEU A 403 35.51 19.73 3.08
C LEU A 403 35.49 20.25 1.63
N LYS A 404 35.25 21.55 1.42
CA LYS A 404 35.30 22.21 0.09
C LYS A 404 36.69 22.17 -0.58
N ALA A 405 37.72 21.68 0.10
CA ALA A 405 39.06 21.50 -0.46
C ALA A 405 39.22 20.21 -1.32
N GLY A 406 38.23 19.32 -1.34
CA GLY A 406 38.21 18.09 -2.17
C GLY A 406 37.65 18.31 -3.59
N ARG A 407 38.17 17.60 -4.60
CA ARG A 407 37.98 17.94 -6.03
C ARG A 407 36.87 17.21 -6.80
N ASP A 408 36.16 16.23 -6.24
CA ASP A 408 35.49 15.21 -7.07
C ASP A 408 33.96 15.03 -6.89
N ALA A 409 33.24 15.94 -6.21
CA ALA A 409 31.76 15.85 -6.06
C ALA A 409 31.04 17.20 -6.25
N ASP A 410 29.74 17.17 -6.56
CA ASP A 410 28.88 18.37 -6.60
C ASP A 410 28.99 19.11 -5.25
N PRO A 411 29.32 20.42 -5.23
CA PRO A 411 29.44 21.20 -4.00
C PRO A 411 28.26 21.05 -3.03
N ARG A 412 27.03 20.88 -3.54
CA ARG A 412 25.84 20.74 -2.70
C ARG A 412 25.75 19.37 -2.02
N GLN A 413 26.21 18.32 -2.69
CA GLN A 413 26.30 16.99 -2.08
C GLN A 413 27.37 16.97 -0.98
N GLN A 414 28.46 17.70 -1.17
CA GLN A 414 29.49 17.88 -0.13
C GLN A 414 28.91 18.59 1.10
N THR A 415 28.16 19.68 0.92
CA THR A 415 27.50 20.40 2.03
C THR A 415 26.54 19.50 2.80
N LEU A 416 25.70 18.72 2.11
CA LEU A 416 24.78 17.80 2.78
C LEU A 416 25.54 16.72 3.56
N ARG A 417 26.51 16.06 2.91
CA ARG A 417 27.32 15.01 3.55
C ARG A 417 28.03 15.55 4.80
N ALA A 418 28.66 16.71 4.70
CA ALA A 418 29.31 17.40 5.81
C ALA A 418 28.37 17.64 6.99
N THR A 419 27.13 18.02 6.69
CA THR A 419 26.10 18.30 7.70
C THR A 419 25.66 17.03 8.42
N ILE A 420 25.53 15.91 7.70
CA ILE A 420 25.20 14.60 8.28
C ILE A 420 26.39 14.09 9.13
N GLU A 421 27.62 14.17 8.63
CA GLU A 421 28.83 13.79 9.37
C GLU A 421 28.98 14.61 10.66
N TRP A 422 28.75 15.92 10.61
CA TRP A 422 28.74 16.75 11.81
C TRP A 422 27.63 16.37 12.78
N SER A 423 26.43 16.05 12.28
CA SER A 423 25.33 15.55 13.12
C SER A 423 25.66 14.21 13.78
N TYR A 424 26.38 13.33 13.07
CA TYR A 424 26.85 12.04 13.59
C TYR A 424 27.92 12.23 14.68
N ASP A 425 28.89 13.10 14.48
CA ASP A 425 29.98 13.33 15.45
C ASP A 425 29.51 14.00 16.75
N LEU A 426 28.30 14.56 16.77
CA LEU A 426 27.64 15.08 17.97
C LEU A 426 26.81 14.03 18.73
N LEU A 427 26.68 12.83 18.18
CA LEU A 427 26.02 11.73 18.87
C LEU A 427 26.95 11.13 19.93
N ASP A 428 26.36 10.65 21.01
CA ASP A 428 27.11 9.83 21.97
C ASP A 428 27.39 8.41 21.41
N ASP A 429 28.22 7.64 22.11
CA ASP A 429 28.64 6.32 21.64
C ASP A 429 27.48 5.34 21.41
N ARG A 430 26.40 5.43 22.20
CA ARG A 430 25.23 4.56 22.06
C ARG A 430 24.43 4.93 20.83
N GLU A 431 24.21 6.23 20.64
CA GLU A 431 23.52 6.79 19.50
C GLU A 431 24.27 6.52 18.19
N GLN A 432 25.60 6.69 18.16
CA GLN A 432 26.41 6.38 16.99
C GLN A 432 26.31 4.91 16.60
N LYS A 433 26.38 4.01 17.58
CA LYS A 433 26.26 2.57 17.33
C LYS A 433 24.88 2.20 16.77
N LEU A 434 23.80 2.71 17.38
CA LEU A 434 22.45 2.48 16.87
C LEU A 434 22.26 3.05 15.46
N PHE A 435 22.76 4.28 15.22
CA PHE A 435 22.70 4.92 13.91
C PHE A 435 23.37 4.08 12.81
N ARG A 436 24.58 3.58 13.05
CA ARG A 436 25.29 2.71 12.10
C ARG A 436 24.52 1.41 11.87
N ALA A 437 24.08 0.76 12.95
CA ALA A 437 23.42 -0.54 12.88
C ALA A 437 22.09 -0.48 12.12
N LEU A 438 21.30 0.59 12.28
CA LEU A 438 20.03 0.76 11.57
C LEU A 438 20.14 0.78 10.04
N SER A 439 21.34 1.03 9.48
CA SER A 439 21.58 1.00 8.03
C SER A 439 21.45 -0.38 7.38
N VAL A 440 21.40 -1.46 8.17
CA VAL A 440 21.21 -2.83 7.63
C VAL A 440 19.78 -3.08 7.16
N PHE A 441 18.79 -2.29 7.61
CA PHE A 441 17.40 -2.48 7.24
C PHE A 441 17.07 -1.82 5.90
N ALA A 442 16.50 -2.59 4.98
CA ALA A 442 15.92 -2.08 3.74
C ALA A 442 14.44 -1.72 3.96
N GLY A 443 14.03 -0.52 3.57
CA GLY A 443 12.64 -0.06 3.76
C GLY A 443 12.27 0.28 5.22
N GLY A 444 13.26 0.26 6.13
CA GLY A 444 13.11 0.52 7.55
C GLY A 444 12.65 -0.68 8.37
N CYS A 445 12.38 -0.46 9.65
CA CYS A 445 12.11 -1.52 10.63
C CYS A 445 11.00 -1.15 11.62
N THR A 446 10.47 -2.14 12.32
CA THR A 446 9.70 -1.92 13.55
C THR A 446 10.65 -1.68 14.74
N TYR A 447 10.09 -1.27 15.89
CA TYR A 447 10.90 -1.16 17.12
C TYR A 447 11.47 -2.54 17.52
N GLU A 448 10.65 -3.59 17.47
CA GLU A 448 11.04 -4.95 17.85
C GLU A 448 12.19 -5.48 16.99
N SER A 449 12.20 -5.14 15.70
CA SER A 449 13.30 -5.51 14.81
C SER A 449 14.57 -4.71 15.12
N ALA A 450 14.45 -3.40 15.40
CA ALA A 450 15.58 -2.59 15.82
C ALA A 450 16.17 -3.07 17.16
N GLU A 451 15.32 -3.50 18.10
CA GLU A 451 15.75 -4.08 19.38
C GLU A 451 16.50 -5.40 19.16
N ALA A 452 15.96 -6.32 18.35
CA ALA A 452 16.54 -7.62 18.10
C ALA A 452 17.89 -7.56 17.36
N VAL A 453 18.00 -6.69 16.34
CA VAL A 453 19.18 -6.63 15.46
C VAL A 453 20.20 -5.60 15.93
N CYS A 454 19.75 -4.43 16.40
CA CYS A 454 20.61 -3.30 16.73
C CYS A 454 20.74 -3.04 18.23
N THR A 455 20.10 -3.85 19.09
CA THR A 455 20.01 -3.61 20.55
C THR A 455 19.47 -2.22 20.89
N ALA A 456 18.53 -1.74 20.06
CA ALA A 456 17.91 -0.43 20.24
C ALA A 456 17.15 -0.35 21.56
N ASP A 457 17.30 0.77 22.27
CA ASP A 457 16.45 1.15 23.40
C ASP A 457 15.55 2.34 23.02
N PRO A 458 14.40 2.53 23.70
CA PRO A 458 13.44 3.57 23.33
C PRO A 458 14.01 4.99 23.40
N ASP A 459 14.90 5.27 24.35
CA ASP A 459 15.45 6.61 24.59
C ASP A 459 16.44 6.98 23.48
N THR A 460 17.35 6.08 23.12
CA THR A 460 18.31 6.30 22.02
C THR A 460 17.59 6.41 20.68
N LEU A 461 16.57 5.59 20.42
CA LEU A 461 15.79 5.66 19.19
C LEU A 461 15.00 6.99 19.09
N GLN A 462 14.40 7.44 20.20
CA GLN A 462 13.72 8.73 20.27
C GLN A 462 14.70 9.89 20.06
N SER A 463 15.89 9.82 20.65
CA SER A 463 16.92 10.84 20.44
C SER A 463 17.34 10.97 18.97
N LEU A 464 17.48 9.85 18.23
CA LEU A 464 17.76 9.88 16.79
C LEU A 464 16.62 10.49 15.96
N LEU A 465 15.36 10.32 16.39
CA LEU A 465 14.20 10.99 15.78
C LEU A 465 14.24 12.49 16.03
N ASP A 466 14.48 12.90 17.26
CA ASP A 466 14.54 14.32 17.67
C ASP A 466 15.67 15.05 16.92
N LYS A 467 16.77 14.34 16.66
CA LYS A 467 17.93 14.81 15.87
C LYS A 467 17.72 14.73 14.36
N SER A 468 16.54 14.34 13.88
CA SER A 468 16.18 14.21 12.47
C SER A 468 17.06 13.25 11.65
N LEU A 469 17.77 12.32 12.31
CA LEU A 469 18.55 11.27 11.66
C LEU A 469 17.70 10.03 11.33
N LEU A 470 16.55 9.91 11.98
CA LEU A 470 15.54 8.89 11.75
C LEU A 470 14.19 9.52 11.43
N ARG A 471 13.35 8.80 10.70
CA ARG A 471 11.96 9.18 10.38
C ARG A 471 10.99 8.11 10.88
N ARG A 472 9.76 8.51 11.19
CA ARG A 472 8.67 7.66 11.69
C ARG A 472 7.40 7.81 10.85
N ARG A 473 6.71 6.70 10.58
CA ARG A 473 5.47 6.58 9.79
C ARG A 473 4.59 5.53 10.41
N THR A 474 3.29 5.65 10.17
CA THR A 474 2.34 4.61 10.52
C THR A 474 2.48 3.45 9.54
N GLY A 475 2.74 2.26 10.05
CA GLY A 475 2.60 1.00 9.32
C GLY A 475 1.37 0.23 9.81
N GLU A 476 1.00 -0.82 9.08
CA GLU A 476 -0.17 -1.66 9.40
C GLU A 476 -0.09 -2.32 10.78
N ARG A 477 1.13 -2.52 11.30
CA ARG A 477 1.41 -3.20 12.57
C ARG A 477 1.98 -2.28 13.65
N GLY A 478 1.92 -0.98 13.41
CA GLY A 478 2.49 0.03 14.30
C GLY A 478 3.54 0.90 13.61
N PRO A 479 4.28 1.69 14.38
CA PRO A 479 5.28 2.60 13.85
C PRO A 479 6.39 1.88 13.08
N ARG A 480 6.75 2.40 11.90
CA ARG A 480 7.99 2.04 11.21
C ARG A 480 8.98 3.19 11.27
N TYR A 481 10.24 2.83 11.46
CA TYR A 481 11.38 3.72 11.52
C TYR A 481 12.29 3.50 10.32
N TRP A 482 12.74 4.57 9.67
CA TRP A 482 13.66 4.47 8.54
C TRP A 482 14.57 5.69 8.45
N MET A 483 15.70 5.50 7.78
CA MET A 483 16.66 6.56 7.47
C MET A 483 16.39 7.07 6.06
N LEU A 484 16.56 8.37 5.84
CA LEU A 484 16.63 8.89 4.47
C LEU A 484 17.85 8.29 3.78
N GLU A 485 17.77 8.02 2.48
CA GLU A 485 18.81 7.30 1.74
C GLU A 485 20.21 7.89 1.98
N THR A 486 20.38 9.20 1.81
CA THR A 486 21.67 9.87 2.02
C THR A 486 22.22 9.73 3.45
N ILE A 487 21.35 9.55 4.44
CA ILE A 487 21.74 9.30 5.83
C ILE A 487 22.10 7.81 6.00
N SER A 488 21.32 6.92 5.39
CA SER A 488 21.57 5.47 5.39
C SER A 488 22.90 5.11 4.72
N GLU A 489 23.24 5.75 3.60
CA GLU A 489 24.52 5.61 2.88
C GLU A 489 25.69 5.91 3.83
N LEU A 490 25.68 7.07 4.50
CA LEU A 490 26.74 7.42 5.46
C LEU A 490 26.78 6.45 6.65
N ALA A 491 25.62 6.04 7.17
CA ALA A 491 25.53 5.09 8.27
C ALA A 491 26.14 3.73 7.91
N ALA A 492 25.87 3.23 6.70
CA ALA A 492 26.45 2.00 6.17
C ALA A 492 27.97 2.11 5.96
N GLU A 493 28.45 3.23 5.42
CA GLU A 493 29.90 3.49 5.31
C GLU A 493 30.58 3.47 6.69
N LYS A 494 29.99 4.15 7.68
CA LYS A 494 30.51 4.16 9.06
C LYS A 494 30.48 2.77 9.69
N LEU A 495 29.42 1.98 9.45
CA LEU A 495 29.30 0.61 9.94
C LEU A 495 30.43 -0.29 9.39
N VAL A 496 30.82 -0.11 8.13
CA VAL A 496 31.95 -0.81 7.51
C VAL A 496 33.29 -0.33 8.10
N LEU A 497 33.48 0.98 8.27
CA LEU A 497 34.71 1.55 8.83
C LEU A 497 34.99 1.08 10.25
N GLU A 498 33.95 0.90 11.07
CA GLU A 498 34.07 0.36 12.44
C GLU A 498 34.19 -1.17 12.47
N GLY A 499 34.12 -1.86 11.32
CA GLY A 499 34.24 -3.32 11.23
C GLY A 499 33.02 -4.08 11.76
N GLU A 500 31.88 -3.42 11.95
CA GLU A 500 30.66 -3.97 12.55
C GLU A 500 29.68 -4.54 11.51
N ALA A 501 29.91 -4.28 10.21
CA ALA A 501 28.97 -4.58 9.13
C ALA A 501 28.61 -6.06 8.99
N GLN A 502 29.58 -6.97 9.13
CA GLN A 502 29.31 -8.40 8.97
C GLN A 502 28.40 -8.93 10.07
N ALA A 503 28.73 -8.65 11.33
CA ALA A 503 27.95 -9.09 12.48
C ALA A 503 26.53 -8.51 12.48
N ALA A 504 26.36 -7.25 12.07
CA ALA A 504 25.05 -6.62 11.99
C ALA A 504 24.17 -7.24 10.89
N ARG A 505 24.75 -7.61 9.74
CA ARG A 505 24.02 -8.28 8.64
C ARG A 505 23.67 -9.72 8.97
N GLU A 506 24.54 -10.43 9.69
CA GLU A 506 24.26 -11.77 10.21
C GLU A 506 23.06 -11.75 11.17
N LEU A 507 23.07 -10.87 12.18
CA LEU A 507 21.93 -10.70 13.09
C LEU A 507 20.64 -10.28 12.38
N HIS A 508 20.75 -9.43 11.34
CA HIS A 508 19.60 -9.06 10.50
C HIS A 508 19.04 -10.29 9.78
N GLY A 509 19.89 -11.09 9.14
CA GLY A 509 19.51 -12.33 8.48
C GLY A 509 18.83 -13.32 9.44
N GLU A 510 19.45 -13.59 10.58
CA GLU A 510 18.89 -14.49 11.61
C GLU A 510 17.51 -14.03 12.10
N HIS A 511 17.35 -12.73 12.36
CA HIS A 511 16.07 -12.15 12.78
C HIS A 511 14.99 -12.34 11.71
N PHE A 512 15.27 -12.02 10.45
CA PHE A 512 14.27 -12.14 9.39
C PHE A 512 13.97 -13.59 8.98
N LEU A 513 14.92 -14.50 9.14
CA LEU A 513 14.65 -15.94 9.09
C LEU A 513 13.71 -16.38 10.22
N ALA A 514 13.90 -15.89 11.44
CA ALA A 514 13.00 -16.16 12.56
C ALA A 514 11.59 -15.59 12.30
N VAL A 515 11.48 -14.37 11.76
CA VAL A 515 10.20 -13.78 11.33
C VAL A 515 9.53 -14.65 10.27
N ALA A 516 10.26 -15.07 9.22
CA ALA A 516 9.73 -15.93 8.16
C ALA A 516 9.23 -17.28 8.70
N ARG A 517 10.00 -17.92 9.60
CA ARG A 517 9.59 -19.17 10.27
C ARG A 517 8.32 -18.97 11.12
N SER A 518 8.23 -17.86 11.86
CA SER A 518 7.05 -17.55 12.68
C SER A 518 5.78 -17.30 11.87
N ALA A 519 5.93 -16.99 10.58
CA ALA A 519 4.81 -16.78 9.67
C ALA A 519 4.11 -18.07 9.21
N ASN A 520 4.72 -19.24 9.47
CA ASN A 520 4.18 -20.56 9.12
C ASN A 520 3.74 -20.67 7.65
N LEU A 521 4.53 -20.09 6.73
CA LEU A 521 4.25 -20.09 5.29
C LEU A 521 4.83 -21.31 4.55
N ASP A 522 5.67 -22.11 5.20
CA ASP A 522 6.07 -23.43 4.69
C ASP A 522 4.86 -24.38 4.70
N ALA A 523 4.64 -25.15 3.63
CA ALA A 523 3.58 -26.15 3.54
C ALA A 523 3.64 -27.21 4.66
N GLU A 524 4.81 -27.37 5.27
CA GLU A 524 5.05 -28.29 6.36
C GLU A 524 4.85 -27.70 7.77
N ALA A 525 4.70 -26.38 7.88
CA ALA A 525 4.54 -25.69 9.15
C ALA A 525 3.17 -26.01 9.79
N ASN A 526 3.12 -25.93 11.11
CA ASN A 526 1.88 -26.03 11.88
C ASN A 526 1.36 -24.62 12.22
N GLY A 527 0.06 -24.47 12.44
CA GLY A 527 -0.54 -23.18 12.81
C GLY A 527 -1.05 -22.36 11.63
N GLN A 528 -1.56 -21.16 11.94
CA GLN A 528 -2.15 -20.25 10.96
C GLN A 528 -1.04 -19.56 10.13
N MET A 529 -1.22 -19.50 8.82
CA MET A 529 -0.37 -18.72 7.91
C MET A 529 -0.53 -17.22 8.18
N ARG A 530 0.57 -16.49 8.26
CA ARG A 530 0.61 -15.08 8.66
C ARG A 530 1.40 -14.23 7.67
N HIS A 531 0.86 -14.07 6.47
CA HIS A 531 1.45 -13.20 5.43
C HIS A 531 1.65 -11.75 5.90
N ASP A 532 0.82 -11.31 6.85
CA ASP A 532 0.91 -10.00 7.48
C ASP A 532 2.25 -9.78 8.23
N LEU A 533 3.00 -10.83 8.59
CA LEU A 533 4.36 -10.73 9.12
C LEU A 533 5.41 -10.46 8.04
N VAL A 534 5.21 -10.97 6.83
CA VAL A 534 6.24 -11.06 5.78
C VAL A 534 6.10 -9.93 4.76
N ILE A 535 4.87 -9.62 4.32
CA ILE A 535 4.63 -8.61 3.28
C ILE A 535 5.25 -7.25 3.65
N PRO A 536 5.10 -6.72 4.88
CA PRO A 536 5.74 -5.46 5.26
C PRO A 536 7.27 -5.51 5.34
N GLU A 537 7.85 -6.71 5.41
CA GLU A 537 9.28 -6.97 5.59
C GLU A 537 9.96 -7.50 4.32
N ARG A 538 9.27 -7.53 3.18
CA ARG A 538 9.81 -8.12 1.93
C ARG A 538 11.19 -7.59 1.53
N ASP A 539 11.44 -6.29 1.73
CA ASP A 539 12.72 -5.66 1.36
C ASP A 539 13.85 -6.13 2.30
N ASN A 540 13.52 -6.36 3.57
CA ASN A 540 14.43 -6.99 4.52
C ASN A 540 14.68 -8.48 4.20
N MET A 541 13.65 -9.21 3.76
CA MET A 541 13.80 -10.61 3.31
C MET A 541 14.71 -10.71 2.07
N ARG A 542 14.52 -9.83 1.09
CA ARG A 542 15.39 -9.70 -0.09
C ARG A 542 16.83 -9.39 0.30
N THR A 543 17.02 -8.47 1.25
CA THR A 543 18.35 -8.12 1.76
C THR A 543 19.04 -9.31 2.41
N ALA A 544 18.31 -10.12 3.18
CA ALA A 544 18.85 -11.33 3.80
C ALA A 544 19.21 -12.42 2.76
N LEU A 545 18.37 -12.62 1.72
CA LEU A 545 18.66 -13.55 0.61
C LEU A 545 19.88 -13.10 -0.21
N ALA A 546 19.99 -11.80 -0.51
CA ALA A 546 21.14 -11.23 -1.19
C ALA A 546 22.42 -11.41 -0.36
N TRP A 547 22.37 -11.16 0.95
CA TRP A 547 23.49 -11.40 1.86
C TRP A 547 23.93 -12.87 1.86
N ALA A 548 22.99 -13.82 1.84
CA ALA A 548 23.29 -15.25 1.75
C ALA A 548 24.09 -15.57 0.47
N LEU A 549 23.67 -15.04 -0.69
CA LEU A 549 24.39 -15.21 -1.94
C LEU A 549 25.75 -14.49 -1.96
N GLU A 550 25.86 -13.31 -1.36
CA GLU A 550 27.13 -12.57 -1.29
C GLU A 550 28.19 -13.30 -0.44
N ASN A 551 27.76 -14.02 0.61
CA ASN A 551 28.64 -14.77 1.51
C ASN A 551 28.83 -16.23 1.12
N ASP A 552 28.25 -16.66 -0.01
CA ASP A 552 28.25 -18.06 -0.45
C ASP A 552 27.68 -19.03 0.62
N ASP A 553 26.60 -18.61 1.28
CA ASP A 553 25.84 -19.39 2.27
C ASP A 553 24.47 -19.82 1.69
N PRO A 554 24.45 -20.83 0.79
CA PRO A 554 23.22 -21.35 0.22
C PRO A 554 22.36 -22.09 1.25
N GLU A 555 22.92 -22.52 2.38
CA GLU A 555 22.16 -23.20 3.44
C GLU A 555 21.21 -22.21 4.11
N PHE A 556 21.72 -21.10 4.65
CA PHE A 556 20.90 -20.04 5.21
C PHE A 556 19.89 -19.50 4.19
N GLY A 557 20.34 -19.25 2.95
CA GLY A 557 19.47 -18.75 1.88
C GLY A 557 18.32 -19.70 1.55
N LEU A 558 18.58 -21.01 1.48
CA LEU A 558 17.52 -22.02 1.27
C LEU A 558 16.58 -22.15 2.47
N GLU A 559 17.07 -22.01 3.71
CA GLU A 559 16.20 -22.02 4.89
C GLU A 559 15.19 -20.86 4.83
N LEU A 560 15.65 -19.67 4.47
CA LEU A 560 14.79 -18.49 4.30
C LEU A 560 13.84 -18.66 3.12
N PHE A 561 14.36 -19.11 1.96
CA PHE A 561 13.56 -19.36 0.77
C PHE A 561 12.40 -20.34 1.04
N VAL A 562 12.68 -21.44 1.74
CA VAL A 562 11.67 -22.45 2.10
C VAL A 562 10.67 -21.90 3.12
N ALA A 563 11.12 -21.13 4.11
CA ALA A 563 10.23 -20.52 5.10
C ALA A 563 9.20 -19.56 4.46
N LEU A 564 9.50 -19.05 3.27
CA LEU A 564 8.67 -18.11 2.49
C LEU A 564 7.82 -18.79 1.40
N GLU A 565 7.73 -20.12 1.35
CA GLU A 565 7.05 -20.89 0.28
C GLU A 565 5.69 -20.30 -0.14
N ASN A 566 4.75 -20.13 0.80
CA ASN A 566 3.43 -19.65 0.45
C ASN A 566 3.44 -18.18 0.01
N TYR A 567 4.34 -17.34 0.56
CA TYR A 567 4.50 -15.95 0.10
C TYR A 567 4.88 -15.91 -1.37
N TRP A 568 5.88 -16.68 -1.79
CA TRP A 568 6.25 -16.77 -3.19
C TRP A 568 5.07 -17.23 -4.05
N ALA A 569 4.39 -18.31 -3.64
CA ALA A 569 3.28 -18.88 -4.41
C ALA A 569 2.09 -17.91 -4.57
N THR A 570 1.81 -17.05 -3.58
CA THR A 570 0.65 -16.18 -3.60
C THR A 570 0.92 -14.76 -4.08
N SER A 571 2.15 -14.29 -3.90
CA SER A 571 2.51 -12.88 -4.01
C SER A 571 3.58 -12.60 -5.06
N SER A 572 4.60 -13.45 -5.19
CA SER A 572 5.75 -13.18 -6.08
C SER A 572 6.39 -14.46 -6.62
N PRO A 573 5.68 -15.26 -7.44
CA PRO A 573 6.17 -16.58 -7.86
C PRO A 573 7.38 -16.50 -8.79
N GLN A 574 7.47 -15.50 -9.68
CA GLN A 574 8.66 -15.29 -10.52
C GLN A 574 9.89 -14.97 -9.67
N GLU A 575 9.77 -14.03 -8.73
CA GLU A 575 10.87 -13.70 -7.82
C GLU A 575 11.32 -14.93 -7.00
N GLY A 576 10.36 -15.73 -6.51
CA GLY A 576 10.68 -16.99 -5.83
C GLY A 576 11.37 -18.00 -6.75
N ALA A 577 11.00 -18.08 -8.03
CA ALA A 577 11.68 -18.93 -9.00
C ALA A 577 13.14 -18.48 -9.21
N ASP A 578 13.38 -17.17 -9.33
CA ASP A 578 14.71 -16.60 -9.56
C ASP A 578 15.63 -16.82 -8.35
N TRP A 579 15.16 -16.53 -7.13
CA TRP A 579 15.91 -16.81 -5.89
C TRP A 579 16.18 -18.31 -5.74
N GLY A 580 15.17 -19.15 -5.97
CA GLY A 580 15.31 -20.59 -5.85
C GLY A 580 16.33 -21.15 -6.85
N ALA A 581 16.38 -20.64 -8.08
CA ALA A 581 17.40 -21.03 -9.07
C ALA A 581 18.80 -20.62 -8.59
N ALA A 582 18.99 -19.34 -8.21
CA ALA A 582 20.29 -18.82 -7.78
C ALA A 582 20.86 -19.56 -6.56
N LEU A 583 20.01 -19.92 -5.59
CA LEU A 583 20.41 -20.67 -4.39
C LEU A 583 20.71 -22.15 -4.71
N LEU A 584 19.87 -22.80 -5.52
CA LEU A 584 20.06 -24.21 -5.88
C LEU A 584 21.32 -24.42 -6.74
N ASP A 585 21.69 -23.47 -7.59
CA ASP A 585 22.91 -23.53 -8.40
C ASP A 585 24.20 -23.54 -7.54
N ARG A 586 24.12 -23.06 -6.28
CA ARG A 586 25.24 -23.04 -5.32
C ARG A 586 25.14 -24.11 -4.23
N SER A 587 24.13 -24.98 -4.29
CA SER A 587 23.78 -25.88 -3.18
C SER A 587 24.59 -27.19 -3.09
N SER A 588 25.79 -27.28 -3.69
CA SER A 588 26.54 -28.54 -3.78
C SER A 588 26.98 -29.13 -2.43
N ASN A 589 27.07 -28.29 -1.39
CA ASN A 589 27.48 -28.68 -0.04
C ASN A 589 26.34 -28.58 1.01
N VAL A 590 25.09 -28.36 0.56
CA VAL A 590 23.93 -28.24 1.45
C VAL A 590 23.43 -29.63 1.86
N ALA A 591 22.92 -29.77 3.08
CA ALA A 591 22.31 -31.02 3.54
C ALA A 591 21.17 -31.48 2.61
N ASP A 592 21.17 -32.75 2.22
CA ASP A 592 20.18 -33.32 1.27
C ASP A 592 18.72 -33.08 1.72
N SER A 593 18.45 -33.07 3.03
CA SER A 593 17.10 -32.80 3.57
C SER A 593 16.62 -31.38 3.30
N LEU A 594 17.52 -30.39 3.39
CA LEU A 594 17.20 -29.01 3.00
C LEU A 594 17.10 -28.88 1.48
N LEU A 595 17.94 -29.59 0.73
CA LEU A 595 17.88 -29.62 -0.73
C LEU A 595 16.53 -30.17 -1.23
N VAL A 596 16.00 -31.23 -0.60
CA VAL A 596 14.66 -31.76 -0.88
C VAL A 596 13.60 -30.67 -0.72
N ARG A 597 13.63 -29.90 0.38
CA ARG A 597 12.68 -28.82 0.65
C ARG A 597 12.85 -27.66 -0.35
N GLY A 598 14.08 -27.25 -0.66
CA GLY A 598 14.38 -26.22 -1.64
C GLY A 598 13.88 -26.56 -3.04
N LEU A 599 14.17 -27.78 -3.52
CA LEU A 599 13.67 -28.30 -4.80
C LEU A 599 12.14 -28.39 -4.83
N ARG A 600 11.52 -28.78 -3.71
CA ARG A 600 10.06 -28.81 -3.56
C ARG A 600 9.44 -27.43 -3.76
N VAL A 601 9.98 -26.41 -3.08
CA VAL A 601 9.47 -25.03 -3.18
C VAL A 601 9.72 -24.45 -4.57
N LYS A 602 10.92 -24.66 -5.14
CA LYS A 602 11.23 -24.24 -6.52
C LYS A 602 10.26 -24.86 -7.54
N GLY A 603 10.02 -26.16 -7.48
CA GLY A 603 9.02 -26.80 -8.34
C GLY A 603 7.60 -26.26 -8.11
N GLY A 604 7.30 -25.83 -6.88
CA GLY A 604 6.08 -25.11 -6.55
C GLY A 604 5.92 -23.80 -7.33
N MET A 605 6.98 -22.99 -7.42
CA MET A 605 6.97 -21.72 -8.16
C MET A 605 6.81 -21.94 -9.65
N GLU A 606 7.58 -22.88 -10.23
CA GLU A 606 7.45 -23.26 -11.64
C GLU A 606 6.05 -23.73 -11.99
N ARG A 607 5.40 -24.52 -11.12
CA ARG A 607 4.01 -24.94 -11.33
C ARG A 607 3.06 -23.73 -11.30
N VAL A 608 3.26 -22.77 -10.40
CA VAL A 608 2.43 -21.54 -10.35
C VAL A 608 2.61 -20.72 -11.62
N LEU A 609 3.83 -20.64 -12.16
CA LEU A 609 4.15 -19.95 -13.42
C LEU A 609 3.69 -20.71 -14.68
N GLY A 610 3.17 -21.93 -14.52
CA GLY A 610 2.64 -22.76 -15.61
C GLY A 610 3.67 -23.69 -16.27
N ASP A 611 4.92 -23.66 -15.83
CA ASP A 611 6.01 -24.49 -16.33
C ASP A 611 6.01 -25.89 -15.72
N VAL A 612 4.90 -26.61 -15.95
CA VAL A 612 4.59 -27.93 -15.38
C VAL A 612 5.70 -28.97 -15.64
N GLN A 613 6.44 -28.86 -16.74
CA GLN A 613 7.56 -29.75 -17.04
C GLN A 613 8.79 -29.44 -16.16
N ILE A 614 9.11 -28.17 -15.98
CA ILE A 614 10.22 -27.73 -15.14
C ILE A 614 9.92 -28.08 -13.67
N ALA A 615 8.69 -27.83 -13.23
CA ALA A 615 8.21 -28.22 -11.90
C ALA A 615 8.40 -29.71 -11.62
N ALA A 616 8.01 -30.57 -12.57
CA ALA A 616 8.16 -32.01 -12.45
C ALA A 616 9.63 -32.44 -12.30
N GLY A 617 10.53 -31.86 -13.08
CA GLY A 617 11.97 -32.18 -12.99
C GLY A 617 12.56 -31.87 -11.61
N TYR A 618 12.17 -30.75 -10.99
CA TYR A 618 12.58 -30.42 -9.62
C TYR A 618 11.97 -31.40 -8.59
N TRP A 619 10.69 -31.75 -8.72
CA TRP A 619 10.03 -32.67 -7.79
C TRP A 619 10.48 -34.12 -7.92
N GLU A 620 10.82 -34.60 -9.12
CA GLU A 620 11.39 -35.94 -9.33
C GLU A 620 12.78 -36.07 -8.68
N ARG A 621 13.62 -35.03 -8.82
CA ARG A 621 14.91 -34.94 -8.12
C ARG A 621 14.71 -34.95 -6.60
N ALA A 622 13.81 -34.12 -6.09
CA ALA A 622 13.49 -34.08 -4.67
C ALA A 622 12.95 -35.42 -4.16
N LEU A 623 12.11 -36.11 -4.93
CA LEU A 623 11.51 -37.39 -4.54
C LEU A 623 12.57 -38.49 -4.45
N THR A 624 13.52 -38.48 -5.38
CA THR A 624 14.66 -39.42 -5.38
C THR A 624 15.50 -39.26 -4.11
N LEU A 625 15.83 -38.01 -3.75
CA LEU A 625 16.58 -37.70 -2.53
C LEU A 625 15.77 -38.05 -1.27
N ALA A 626 14.50 -37.66 -1.20
CA ALA A 626 13.63 -37.97 -0.06
C ALA A 626 13.50 -39.47 0.20
N ARG A 627 13.41 -40.29 -0.86
CA ARG A 627 13.40 -41.76 -0.74
C ARG A 627 14.72 -42.31 -0.23
N ALA A 628 15.86 -41.77 -0.69
CA ALA A 628 17.18 -42.18 -0.21
C ALA A 628 17.39 -41.84 1.27
N LEU A 629 16.84 -40.71 1.73
CA LEU A 629 16.87 -40.29 3.13
C LEU A 629 15.85 -40.99 4.03
N GLY A 630 14.85 -41.68 3.45
CA GLY A 630 13.76 -42.28 4.21
C GLY A 630 12.76 -41.26 4.78
N GLU A 631 12.68 -40.06 4.19
CA GLU A 631 11.77 -38.99 4.63
C GLU A 631 10.34 -39.23 4.16
N ALA A 632 9.63 -40.12 4.85
CA ALA A 632 8.29 -40.57 4.45
C ALA A 632 7.29 -39.42 4.23
N LYS A 633 7.38 -38.34 5.02
CA LYS A 633 6.53 -37.14 4.86
C LYS A 633 6.84 -36.42 3.54
N ALA A 634 8.11 -36.17 3.25
CA ALA A 634 8.53 -35.51 2.01
C ALA A 634 8.17 -36.34 0.78
N VAL A 635 8.33 -37.67 0.86
CA VAL A 635 7.90 -38.62 -0.19
C VAL A 635 6.41 -38.47 -0.48
N ALA A 636 5.55 -38.53 0.54
CA ALA A 636 4.10 -38.39 0.36
C ALA A 636 3.72 -37.01 -0.23
N VAL A 637 4.38 -35.93 0.20
CA VAL A 637 4.15 -34.59 -0.38
C VAL A 637 4.52 -34.54 -1.86
N LEU A 638 5.69 -35.03 -2.23
CA LEU A 638 6.19 -34.98 -3.60
C LEU A 638 5.40 -35.90 -4.54
N GLU A 639 4.97 -37.07 -4.07
CA GLU A 639 4.05 -37.94 -4.80
C GLU A 639 2.70 -37.25 -5.06
N ASN A 640 2.17 -36.50 -4.08
CA ASN A 640 0.97 -35.70 -4.31
C ASN A 640 1.19 -34.63 -5.38
N ARG A 641 2.31 -33.91 -5.34
CA ARG A 641 2.63 -32.87 -6.33
C ARG A 641 2.80 -33.44 -7.74
N LEU A 642 3.47 -34.59 -7.87
CA LEU A 642 3.63 -35.29 -9.14
C LEU A 642 2.31 -35.89 -9.66
N SER A 643 1.38 -36.26 -8.77
CA SER A 643 0.03 -36.68 -9.21
C SER A 643 -0.70 -35.56 -9.96
N ASP A 644 -0.55 -34.31 -9.52
CA ASP A 644 -1.12 -33.13 -10.17
C ASP A 644 -0.50 -32.91 -11.56
N VAL A 645 0.82 -33.09 -11.68
CA VAL A 645 1.53 -33.03 -12.96
C VAL A 645 0.98 -34.08 -13.94
N LEU A 646 0.83 -35.34 -13.51
CA LEU A 646 0.30 -36.41 -14.36
C LEU A 646 -1.13 -36.11 -14.81
N ARG A 647 -1.97 -35.59 -13.89
CA ARG A 647 -3.33 -35.18 -14.19
C ARG A 647 -3.38 -34.09 -15.25
N LEU A 648 -2.54 -33.06 -15.13
CA LEU A 648 -2.45 -31.97 -16.11
C LEU A 648 -1.93 -32.43 -17.48
N ARG A 649 -1.13 -33.50 -17.52
CA ARG A 649 -0.67 -34.15 -18.77
C ARG A 649 -1.69 -35.15 -19.35
N GLY A 650 -2.80 -35.41 -18.65
CA GLY A 650 -3.82 -36.36 -19.06
C GLY A 650 -3.56 -37.82 -18.67
N ASP A 651 -2.48 -38.14 -17.94
CA ASP A 651 -2.28 -39.47 -17.35
C ASP A 651 -3.05 -39.59 -16.03
N LEU A 652 -4.37 -39.75 -16.15
CA LEU A 652 -5.28 -39.85 -15.01
C LEU A 652 -5.03 -41.12 -14.20
N SER A 653 -4.59 -42.21 -14.85
CA SER A 653 -4.28 -43.48 -14.19
C SER A 653 -3.06 -43.38 -13.27
N GLY A 654 -1.99 -42.74 -13.75
CA GLY A 654 -0.80 -42.46 -12.97
C GLY A 654 -1.06 -41.44 -11.87
N ALA A 655 -1.85 -40.40 -12.16
CA ALA A 655 -2.29 -39.42 -11.16
C ALA A 655 -3.02 -40.10 -9.99
N ARG A 656 -4.02 -40.94 -10.29
CA ARG A 656 -4.78 -41.68 -9.28
C ARG A 656 -3.89 -42.61 -8.46
N ALA A 657 -2.94 -43.29 -9.10
CA ALA A 657 -2.00 -44.18 -8.41
C ALA A 657 -1.10 -43.41 -7.42
N LEU A 658 -0.46 -42.32 -7.86
CA LEU A 658 0.41 -41.51 -7.00
C LEU A 658 -0.36 -40.81 -5.87
N ALA A 659 -1.53 -40.24 -6.16
CA ALA A 659 -2.35 -39.59 -5.14
C ALA A 659 -2.85 -40.60 -4.08
N THR A 660 -3.12 -41.85 -4.48
CA THR A 660 -3.48 -42.94 -3.56
C THR A 660 -2.30 -43.35 -2.66
N GLN A 661 -1.10 -43.44 -3.22
CA GLN A 661 0.13 -43.74 -2.46
C GLN A 661 0.42 -42.61 -1.46
N SER A 662 0.33 -41.37 -1.90
CA SER A 662 0.48 -40.19 -1.06
C SER A 662 -0.53 -40.17 0.09
N LEU A 663 -1.81 -40.44 -0.18
CA LEU A 663 -2.86 -40.53 0.83
C LEU A 663 -2.54 -41.58 1.90
N ALA A 664 -2.10 -42.77 1.47
CA ALA A 664 -1.70 -43.83 2.39
C ALA A 664 -0.50 -43.41 3.25
N GLY A 665 0.49 -42.74 2.66
CA GLY A 665 1.65 -42.20 3.38
C GLY A 665 1.25 -41.16 4.43
N PHE A 666 0.40 -40.20 4.09
CA PHE A 666 -0.08 -39.19 5.03
C PHE A 666 -0.88 -39.79 6.19
N ARG A 667 -1.75 -40.78 5.91
CA ARG A 667 -2.49 -41.51 6.95
C ARG A 667 -1.59 -42.29 7.90
N GLN A 668 -0.54 -42.92 7.38
CA GLN A 668 0.44 -43.64 8.21
C GLN A 668 1.20 -42.71 9.17
N ILE A 669 1.48 -41.48 8.73
CA ILE A 669 2.24 -40.48 9.51
C ILE A 669 1.32 -39.63 10.41
N GLY A 670 -0.01 -39.69 10.19
CA GLY A 670 -0.97 -38.87 10.93
C GLY A 670 -0.95 -37.39 10.54
N PHE A 671 -0.57 -37.07 9.30
CA PHE A 671 -0.48 -35.70 8.82
C PHE A 671 -1.79 -35.26 8.12
N GLY A 672 -2.77 -34.83 8.92
CA GLY A 672 -4.12 -34.49 8.43
C GLY A 672 -4.16 -33.41 7.34
N ARG A 673 -3.24 -32.43 7.37
CA ARG A 673 -3.12 -31.43 6.29
C ARG A 673 -2.79 -32.08 4.95
N GLY A 674 -1.84 -33.03 4.94
CA GLY A 674 -1.49 -33.77 3.73
C GLY A 674 -2.59 -34.73 3.29
N GLU A 675 -3.27 -35.36 4.24
CA GLU A 675 -4.43 -36.23 3.94
C GLU A 675 -5.52 -35.48 3.16
N ALA A 676 -5.91 -34.29 3.63
CA ALA A 676 -6.88 -33.45 2.94
C ALA A 676 -6.41 -33.01 1.54
N GLN A 677 -5.11 -32.75 1.36
CA GLN A 677 -4.52 -32.41 0.05
C GLN A 677 -4.57 -33.60 -0.93
N ALA A 678 -4.24 -34.80 -0.47
CA ALA A 678 -4.27 -36.01 -1.29
C ALA A 678 -5.71 -36.41 -1.66
N LEU A 679 -6.66 -36.28 -0.73
CA LEU A 679 -8.08 -36.48 -1.02
C LEU A 679 -8.61 -35.50 -2.07
N ALA A 680 -8.22 -34.22 -1.98
CA ALA A 680 -8.58 -33.23 -3.00
C ALA A 680 -7.97 -33.57 -4.37
N SER A 681 -6.72 -34.05 -4.41
CA SER A 681 -6.04 -34.44 -5.66
C SER A 681 -6.68 -35.69 -6.30
N LEU A 682 -7.12 -36.65 -5.49
CA LEU A 682 -7.93 -37.79 -5.96
C LEU A 682 -9.29 -37.34 -6.49
N ALA A 683 -9.94 -36.37 -5.82
CA ALA A 683 -11.21 -35.83 -6.28
C ALA A 683 -11.07 -35.07 -7.61
N ASP A 684 -10.03 -34.27 -7.76
CA ASP A 684 -9.72 -33.55 -9.01
C ASP A 684 -9.41 -34.54 -10.15
N THR A 685 -8.76 -35.67 -9.83
CA THR A 685 -8.53 -36.76 -10.78
C THR A 685 -9.84 -37.47 -11.16
N ALA A 686 -10.70 -37.78 -10.18
CA ALA A 686 -12.01 -38.38 -10.44
C ALA A 686 -12.91 -37.47 -11.29
N ARG A 687 -12.93 -36.16 -11.01
CA ARG A 687 -13.61 -35.16 -11.84
C ARG A 687 -13.07 -35.14 -13.27
N ALA A 688 -11.74 -35.18 -13.46
CA ALA A 688 -11.11 -35.23 -14.79
C ALA A 688 -11.42 -36.53 -15.56
N GLU A 689 -11.66 -37.64 -14.86
CA GLU A 689 -12.14 -38.90 -15.45
C GLU A 689 -13.66 -38.89 -15.75
N GLY A 690 -14.38 -37.85 -15.33
CA GLY A 690 -15.84 -37.74 -15.44
C GLY A 690 -16.62 -38.39 -14.29
N ASP A 691 -15.94 -38.92 -13.27
CA ASP A 691 -16.55 -39.49 -12.06
C ASP A 691 -16.85 -38.40 -11.02
N LEU A 692 -17.85 -37.58 -11.32
CA LEU A 692 -18.30 -36.49 -10.46
C LEU A 692 -18.91 -36.99 -9.14
N GLU A 693 -19.60 -38.14 -9.17
CA GLU A 693 -20.20 -38.75 -7.98
C GLU A 693 -19.12 -39.27 -7.01
N GLY A 694 -18.05 -39.87 -7.53
CA GLY A 694 -16.91 -40.33 -6.73
C GLY A 694 -16.06 -39.17 -6.17
N ALA A 695 -16.04 -38.00 -6.83
CA ALA A 695 -15.31 -36.83 -6.35
C ALA A 695 -15.90 -36.21 -5.06
N LEU A 696 -17.23 -36.20 -4.92
CA LEU A 696 -17.91 -35.52 -3.81
C LEU A 696 -17.57 -36.08 -2.40
N PRO A 697 -17.60 -37.40 -2.15
CA PRO A 697 -17.20 -37.95 -0.85
C PRO A 697 -15.77 -37.59 -0.46
N LEU A 698 -14.84 -37.62 -1.42
CA LEU A 698 -13.43 -37.28 -1.21
C LEU A 698 -13.27 -35.81 -0.78
N LEU A 699 -13.96 -34.90 -1.46
CA LEU A 699 -13.93 -33.46 -1.12
C LEU A 699 -14.58 -33.17 0.24
N ARG A 700 -15.69 -33.85 0.57
CA ARG A 700 -16.35 -33.71 1.88
C ARG A 700 -15.45 -34.19 3.01
N GLU A 701 -14.77 -35.31 2.82
CA GLU A 701 -13.79 -35.82 3.79
C GLU A 701 -12.62 -34.84 3.94
N ALA A 702 -12.08 -34.32 2.83
CA ALA A 702 -11.03 -33.30 2.86
C ALA A 702 -11.46 -32.04 3.63
N ALA A 703 -12.67 -31.51 3.36
CA ALA A 703 -13.20 -30.34 4.04
C ALA A 703 -13.36 -30.56 5.55
N ARG A 704 -13.86 -31.73 5.97
CA ARG A 704 -13.98 -32.11 7.38
C ARG A 704 -12.62 -32.17 8.08
N ILE A 705 -11.62 -32.81 7.45
CA ILE A 705 -10.26 -32.87 8.01
C ILE A 705 -9.68 -31.47 8.14
N CYS A 706 -9.86 -30.60 7.13
CA CYS A 706 -9.40 -29.21 7.20
C CYS A 706 -10.06 -28.44 8.35
N GLU A 707 -11.35 -28.65 8.61
CA GLU A 707 -12.06 -28.07 9.76
C GLU A 707 -11.44 -28.52 11.09
N GLU A 708 -11.21 -29.83 11.25
CA GLU A 708 -10.67 -30.43 12.47
C GLU A 708 -9.25 -29.94 12.79
N VAL A 709 -8.41 -29.75 11.78
CA VAL A 709 -7.02 -29.28 11.95
C VAL A 709 -6.87 -27.75 11.85
N GLY A 710 -7.99 -27.01 11.71
CA GLY A 710 -8.00 -25.55 11.61
C GLY A 710 -7.34 -24.99 10.35
N PHE A 711 -7.39 -25.71 9.23
CA PHE A 711 -6.82 -25.31 7.94
C PHE A 711 -7.85 -24.62 7.03
N TYR A 712 -8.34 -23.46 7.49
CA TYR A 712 -9.49 -22.76 6.89
C TYR A 712 -9.34 -22.41 5.41
N TRP A 713 -8.14 -22.05 4.94
CA TRP A 713 -7.91 -21.72 3.53
C TRP A 713 -8.16 -22.94 2.62
N TRP A 714 -7.66 -24.11 3.03
CA TRP A 714 -7.87 -25.35 2.29
C TRP A 714 -9.30 -25.88 2.43
N GLN A 715 -9.95 -25.64 3.58
CA GLN A 715 -11.37 -25.92 3.79
C GLN A 715 -12.23 -25.13 2.79
N ALA A 716 -11.99 -23.83 2.64
CA ALA A 716 -12.70 -22.99 1.68
C ALA A 716 -12.51 -23.51 0.25
N GLY A 717 -11.28 -23.84 -0.14
CA GLY A 717 -10.99 -24.44 -1.45
C GLY A 717 -11.71 -25.78 -1.69
N ALA A 718 -11.75 -26.67 -0.69
CA ALA A 718 -12.48 -27.93 -0.80
C ALA A 718 -14.00 -27.71 -0.94
N LEU A 719 -14.58 -26.80 -0.15
CA LEU A 719 -16.00 -26.43 -0.24
C LEU A 719 -16.36 -25.78 -1.58
N ALA A 720 -15.48 -24.94 -2.13
CA ALA A 720 -15.67 -24.33 -3.44
C ALA A 720 -15.61 -25.38 -4.56
N ARG A 721 -14.75 -26.40 -4.45
CA ARG A 721 -14.75 -27.56 -5.37
C ARG A 721 -16.01 -28.42 -5.25
N ILE A 722 -16.55 -28.63 -4.03
CA ILE A 722 -17.85 -29.28 -3.83
C ILE A 722 -18.95 -28.49 -4.55
N GLY A 723 -18.90 -27.16 -4.43
CA GLY A 723 -19.77 -26.24 -5.15
C GLY A 723 -19.74 -26.47 -6.66
N ALA A 724 -18.55 -26.41 -7.26
CA ALA A 724 -18.36 -26.58 -8.69
C ALA A 724 -18.80 -27.96 -9.20
N VAL A 725 -18.39 -29.05 -8.54
CA VAL A 725 -18.82 -30.42 -8.89
C VAL A 725 -20.34 -30.58 -8.78
N SER A 726 -20.95 -29.97 -7.76
CA SER A 726 -22.41 -30.02 -7.57
C SER A 726 -23.15 -29.24 -8.65
N VAL A 727 -22.57 -28.15 -9.17
CA VAL A 727 -23.11 -27.43 -10.35
C VAL A 727 -23.07 -28.32 -11.59
N GLU A 728 -21.97 -29.02 -11.85
CA GLU A 728 -21.85 -29.95 -12.99
C GLU A 728 -22.85 -31.12 -12.89
N LEU A 729 -23.11 -31.62 -11.68
CA LEU A 729 -24.11 -32.66 -11.42
C LEU A 729 -25.57 -32.15 -11.45
N GLY A 730 -25.78 -30.83 -11.58
CA GLY A 730 -27.12 -30.22 -11.51
C GLY A 730 -27.73 -30.18 -10.10
N ARG A 731 -26.94 -30.45 -9.04
CA ARG A 731 -27.34 -30.37 -7.63
C ARG A 731 -27.20 -28.94 -7.11
N LEU A 732 -28.04 -28.05 -7.64
CA LEU A 732 -27.89 -26.60 -7.45
C LEU A 732 -28.05 -26.12 -5.99
N ASP A 733 -28.80 -26.83 -5.15
CA ASP A 733 -28.96 -26.49 -3.74
C ASP A 733 -27.71 -26.83 -2.92
N ASP A 734 -27.15 -28.04 -3.09
CA ASP A 734 -25.86 -28.46 -2.48
C ASP A 734 -24.72 -27.53 -2.92
N ALA A 735 -24.72 -27.17 -4.22
CA ALA A 735 -23.78 -26.20 -4.78
C ALA A 735 -23.88 -24.84 -4.08
N ARG A 736 -25.10 -24.35 -3.87
CA ARG A 736 -25.36 -23.06 -3.21
C ARG A 736 -24.89 -23.07 -1.76
N GLU A 737 -25.19 -24.13 -1.01
CA GLU A 737 -24.80 -24.25 0.40
C GLU A 737 -23.28 -24.25 0.56
N SER A 738 -22.60 -25.14 -0.18
CA SER A 738 -21.15 -25.31 -0.10
C SER A 738 -20.40 -24.04 -0.52
N THR A 739 -20.85 -23.39 -1.60
CA THR A 739 -20.23 -22.14 -2.09
C THR A 739 -20.44 -20.96 -1.14
N ARG A 740 -21.61 -20.86 -0.49
CA ARG A 740 -21.85 -19.82 0.54
C ARG A 740 -20.96 -20.03 1.76
N HIS A 741 -20.72 -21.27 2.15
CA HIS A 741 -19.84 -21.58 3.26
C HIS A 741 -18.39 -21.24 2.92
N ALA A 742 -17.92 -21.61 1.72
CA ALA A 742 -16.61 -21.18 1.21
C ALA A 742 -16.47 -19.65 1.24
N LEU A 743 -17.47 -18.91 0.73
CA LEU A 743 -17.50 -17.45 0.75
C LEU A 743 -17.43 -16.83 2.15
N ALA A 744 -18.08 -17.44 3.13
CA ALA A 744 -18.00 -16.97 4.51
C ALA A 744 -16.58 -17.12 5.09
N LEU A 745 -15.92 -18.25 4.79
CA LEU A 745 -14.53 -18.49 5.20
C LEU A 745 -13.58 -17.52 4.48
N SER A 746 -13.70 -17.40 3.15
CA SER A 746 -12.86 -16.52 2.34
C SER A 746 -12.99 -15.06 2.76
N ARG A 747 -14.19 -14.58 3.08
CA ARG A 747 -14.40 -13.25 3.69
C ARG A 747 -13.74 -13.09 5.05
N ARG A 748 -13.84 -14.11 5.91
CA ARG A 748 -13.20 -14.09 7.24
C ARG A 748 -11.67 -14.01 7.13
N MET A 749 -11.11 -14.70 6.15
CA MET A 749 -9.66 -14.71 5.87
C MET A 749 -9.20 -13.52 5.02
N ARG A 750 -10.14 -12.73 4.48
CA ARG A 750 -9.89 -11.70 3.46
C ARG A 750 -9.21 -12.28 2.20
N ASP A 751 -9.49 -13.55 1.88
CA ASP A 751 -9.06 -14.20 0.65
C ASP A 751 -9.91 -13.68 -0.52
N ARG A 752 -9.47 -12.59 -1.14
CA ARG A 752 -10.16 -11.97 -2.28
C ARG A 752 -10.27 -12.90 -3.48
N LYS A 753 -9.28 -13.79 -3.69
CA LYS A 753 -9.29 -14.77 -4.79
C LYS A 753 -10.43 -15.76 -4.59
N GLY A 754 -10.55 -16.30 -3.38
CA GLY A 754 -11.70 -17.11 -2.97
C GLY A 754 -13.02 -16.36 -3.21
N ILE A 755 -13.12 -15.12 -2.71
CA ILE A 755 -14.34 -14.31 -2.82
C ILE A 755 -14.79 -14.13 -4.28
N VAL A 756 -13.88 -13.77 -5.20
CA VAL A 756 -14.21 -13.60 -6.63
C VAL A 756 -14.77 -14.89 -7.21
N TYR A 757 -14.13 -16.02 -6.92
CA TYR A 757 -14.59 -17.32 -7.41
C TYR A 757 -15.95 -17.73 -6.89
N GLU A 758 -16.14 -17.60 -5.59
CA GLU A 758 -17.35 -18.05 -4.93
C GLU A 758 -18.52 -17.14 -5.33
N LEU A 759 -18.28 -15.85 -5.59
CA LEU A 759 -19.25 -14.95 -6.19
C LEU A 759 -19.60 -15.34 -7.63
N ALA A 760 -18.60 -15.66 -8.46
CA ALA A 760 -18.82 -16.13 -9.84
C ALA A 760 -19.61 -17.45 -9.87
N LEU A 761 -19.26 -18.40 -9.01
CA LEU A 761 -19.97 -19.68 -8.90
C LEU A 761 -21.41 -19.49 -8.38
N LEU A 762 -21.64 -18.59 -7.43
CA LEU A 762 -23.00 -18.21 -7.01
C LEU A 762 -23.78 -17.50 -8.12
N ALA A 763 -23.12 -16.72 -8.99
CA ALA A 763 -23.74 -16.11 -10.15
C ALA A 763 -24.19 -17.18 -11.16
N GLU A 764 -23.34 -18.18 -11.43
CA GLU A 764 -23.70 -19.31 -12.29
C GLU A 764 -24.88 -20.11 -11.72
N ILE A 765 -24.87 -20.42 -10.41
CA ILE A 765 -25.99 -21.09 -9.73
C ILE A 765 -27.27 -20.28 -9.85
N ALA A 766 -27.20 -18.94 -9.69
CA ALA A 766 -28.35 -18.06 -9.84
C ALA A 766 -28.89 -18.10 -11.28
N ALA A 767 -28.03 -18.05 -12.30
CA ALA A 767 -28.41 -18.13 -13.71
C ALA A 767 -29.09 -19.47 -14.03
N LYS A 768 -28.51 -20.61 -13.59
CA LYS A 768 -29.10 -21.95 -13.81
C LYS A 768 -30.44 -22.15 -13.09
N THR A 769 -30.75 -21.33 -12.08
CA THR A 769 -32.06 -21.34 -11.39
C THR A 769 -33.03 -20.27 -11.88
N GLY A 770 -32.71 -19.55 -12.97
CA GLY A 770 -33.58 -18.52 -13.57
C GLY A 770 -33.65 -17.21 -12.77
N GLN A 771 -32.66 -16.93 -11.90
CA GLN A 771 -32.57 -15.70 -11.11
C GLN A 771 -31.65 -14.67 -11.79
N ASP A 772 -31.97 -14.29 -13.03
CA ASP A 772 -31.07 -13.52 -13.92
C ASP A 772 -30.58 -12.20 -13.31
N HIS A 773 -31.47 -11.44 -12.66
CA HIS A 773 -31.09 -10.19 -11.98
C HIS A 773 -30.06 -10.45 -10.86
N ARG A 774 -30.24 -11.54 -10.10
CA ARG A 774 -29.32 -11.91 -9.03
C ARG A 774 -27.99 -12.41 -9.58
N ALA A 775 -28.01 -13.14 -10.70
CA ALA A 775 -26.80 -13.57 -11.40
C ALA A 775 -25.98 -12.36 -11.86
N GLY A 776 -26.63 -11.37 -12.49
CA GLY A 776 -25.99 -10.12 -12.89
C GLY A 776 -25.40 -9.33 -11.72
N LEU A 777 -26.12 -9.21 -10.59
CA LEU A 777 -25.60 -8.57 -9.38
C LEU A 777 -24.39 -9.29 -8.79
N LEU A 778 -24.41 -10.62 -8.72
CA LEU A 778 -23.30 -11.41 -8.18
C LEU A 778 -22.07 -11.36 -9.10
N TRP A 779 -22.30 -11.36 -10.42
CA TRP A 779 -21.24 -11.19 -11.41
C TRP A 779 -20.61 -9.80 -11.31
N GLY A 780 -21.43 -8.74 -11.24
CA GLY A 780 -20.93 -7.38 -11.03
C GLY A 780 -20.20 -7.22 -9.69
N ALA A 781 -20.59 -7.95 -8.64
CA ALA A 781 -19.85 -7.98 -7.39
C ALA A 781 -18.49 -8.69 -7.52
N ALA A 782 -18.40 -9.76 -8.32
CA ALA A 782 -17.14 -10.43 -8.63
C ALA A 782 -16.20 -9.52 -9.45
N GLU A 783 -16.74 -8.80 -10.45
CA GLU A 783 -16.01 -7.80 -11.23
C GLU A 783 -15.52 -6.64 -10.36
N ALA A 784 -16.38 -6.08 -9.51
CA ALA A 784 -16.01 -5.01 -8.60
C ALA A 784 -14.94 -5.44 -7.58
N GLU A 785 -15.03 -6.67 -7.04
CA GLU A 785 -14.02 -7.20 -6.14
C GLU A 785 -12.67 -7.42 -6.86
N ARG A 786 -12.72 -7.87 -8.11
CA ARG A 786 -11.55 -8.00 -9.00
C ARG A 786 -10.96 -6.65 -9.43
N GLU A 787 -11.76 -5.59 -9.52
CA GLU A 787 -11.26 -4.24 -9.82
C GLU A 787 -10.60 -3.58 -8.60
N ARG A 788 -11.05 -3.91 -7.38
CA ARG A 788 -10.45 -3.44 -6.11
C ARG A 788 -9.09 -4.07 -5.80
N ALA A 789 -8.77 -5.19 -6.46
CA ALA A 789 -7.45 -5.78 -6.63
C ALA A 789 -7.60 -6.88 -7.70
N PRO A 790 -6.89 -6.82 -8.84
CA PRO A 790 -6.85 -7.92 -9.80
C PRO A 790 -6.64 -9.25 -9.07
N ALA A 791 -7.59 -10.17 -9.25
CA ALA A 791 -7.58 -11.53 -8.72
C ALA A 791 -7.34 -12.53 -9.85
N GLY A 792 -6.49 -13.53 -9.56
CA GLY A 792 -5.73 -14.27 -10.58
C GLY A 792 -6.59 -15.14 -11.45
N ARG A 793 -6.03 -15.61 -12.57
CA ARG A 793 -6.64 -16.71 -13.30
C ARG A 793 -6.37 -18.05 -12.62
N TRP A 794 -7.41 -18.88 -12.68
CA TRP A 794 -7.56 -20.27 -12.26
C TRP A 794 -6.41 -21.21 -12.64
N LEU A 795 -6.08 -22.16 -11.75
CA LEU A 795 -5.54 -23.49 -12.11
C LEU A 795 -6.56 -24.62 -11.96
N HIS A 796 -7.82 -24.31 -11.61
CA HIS A 796 -8.92 -25.26 -11.73
C HIS A 796 -9.63 -25.00 -13.06
N GLY A 797 -9.46 -25.92 -14.01
CA GLY A 797 -10.03 -25.80 -15.34
C GLY A 797 -11.53 -25.55 -15.33
N ALA A 798 -11.95 -24.72 -16.30
CA ALA A 798 -13.32 -24.43 -16.71
C ALA A 798 -14.25 -23.80 -15.65
N VAL A 799 -14.25 -22.46 -15.61
CA VAL A 799 -15.48 -21.64 -15.60
C VAL A 799 -15.30 -20.53 -16.63
#